data_AF-A0A660LBB0-F1
#
_entry.id   AF-A0A660LBB0-F1
#
_cell.length_a   1.000
_cell.length_b   1.000
_cell.length_c   1.000
_cell.angle_alpha   90.00
_cell.angle_beta   90.00
_cell.angle_gamma   90.00
#
_symmetry.space_group_name_H-M   'P 1'
#
loop_
_entity.id
_entity.type
_entity.pdbx_description
1 polymer ?
#
loop_
_entity_poly.entity_id
_entity_poly.type
_entity_poly.pdbx_seq_one_letter_code
_entity_poly.pdbx_strand_id
1 'polypeptide(L)'
;MKRALMLALSAAALLAPAAAQARTDDLAKPIVFLTGGDELSCSTFSPMQAAFEKFNTTVAGAKVQLAGTMRTVGVNGSSGCTATLPSSGGASIEQLGDQFATWVVGQYDDKTIDVVAFGRGGLILRSALAQRPKLRVEDAVTIGTPHAGSTLHRNPQGDGGTDWSVIASAADAVVPVASAIDMDAAHKTIYAKVTREQLLTDASTKRNLAIQYSHDGLEFQPSTGAPHPIQRVGEDLVFGSDGGGGGCAFAATQPHECGVTPIIMLPGFGASELVCDEGGSTTNLWPGAISWGPKFRTMALNAQGTGPEVSTECTTSIRPTGNALECVLACRKDIHADSVDWLKRIGGPHTYVFGWDFRKGPDKTLRRLDAFIDKVRRDHAATKVAIVSHSYGGLLTRWYVDDPDRAQKIARVANFGSPYWGAPKAWFAVAYGYETPTWEMSDNIVDNANFLHWTRNLTGMYYLFPGQAWFDHIPGKGSAWLEVNEAPMRNTTQAAWAIGQAGGNEALAKTVAAGHKDHIDGFKTYGGAIDWRIFVGSEKPTMGHVRAYTDDTDPQFSWINGDGTVPLVSQRQSFRAGDRQMGDQVKTYNFCDVSHMGEMEDEDIQEAVTPFITTGANPVVDGETLRDDPCPLDTSEYEFEGDEDDKSISISEGIEGVKASRAPSQTPAATGPMSLDDAELAGLVDVVRVPGALRFVTTTRKPLTVRAAGTGTVTVTPITGDGKEGKPRVYDLGATPIAIAADGAKTRSAAPSRAADTRAPRTTAIIKRGKLRVKAKDASGIKVTLVQVGKRRPQVYKRPLRVGAQAKVRVWSVDTAGNTERKRLVKR
;
A
#
# COMPACT_ATOMS: atom_id res chain seq x y z
N MET A 1 4.64 79.04 20.89
CA MET A 1 5.00 79.48 19.52
C MET A 1 6.11 78.59 18.99
N LYS A 2 6.07 78.26 17.68
CA LYS A 2 6.86 77.25 16.90
C LYS A 2 6.27 75.83 16.97
N ARG A 3 5.25 75.52 16.15
CA ARG A 3 5.24 75.03 14.74
C ARG A 3 5.56 73.54 14.59
N ALA A 4 4.49 72.80 14.26
CA ALA A 4 4.33 71.54 13.54
C ALA A 4 5.56 70.73 13.07
N LEU A 5 5.54 69.41 13.30
CA LEU A 5 5.57 68.42 12.21
C LEU A 5 5.09 67.04 12.70
N MET A 6 4.29 66.36 11.86
CA MET A 6 3.89 64.96 12.01
C MET A 6 5.11 64.03 11.94
N LEU A 7 5.06 62.92 12.67
CA LEU A 7 5.96 61.78 12.48
C LEU A 7 5.11 60.54 12.20
N ALA A 8 5.04 60.19 10.92
CA ALA A 8 4.73 58.85 10.44
C ALA A 8 6.03 58.03 10.52
N LEU A 9 6.00 56.91 11.24
CA LEU A 9 7.10 55.94 11.28
C LEU A 9 6.75 54.79 10.32
N SER A 10 7.28 54.91 9.10
CA SER A 10 7.38 53.84 8.12
C SER A 10 8.67 53.04 8.37
N ALA A 11 8.52 51.73 8.56
CA ALA A 11 9.60 50.77 8.56
C ALA A 11 10.31 50.76 7.20
N ALA A 12 11.62 51.03 7.20
CA ALA A 12 12.51 50.76 6.09
C ALA A 12 13.54 49.73 6.55
N ALA A 13 13.52 48.58 5.88
CA ALA A 13 14.45 47.49 6.07
C ALA A 13 15.90 47.96 5.87
N LEU A 14 16.75 47.72 6.87
CA LEU A 14 18.19 47.70 6.70
C LEU A 14 18.52 46.42 5.93
N LEU A 15 18.91 46.58 4.67
CA LEU A 15 19.53 45.52 3.88
C LEU A 15 20.81 45.08 4.59
N ALA A 16 20.78 43.87 5.15
CA ALA A 16 21.98 43.14 5.50
C ALA A 16 22.83 42.93 4.23
N PRO A 17 24.17 42.87 4.33
CA PRO A 17 25.00 42.51 3.20
C PRO A 17 24.56 41.14 2.66
N ALA A 18 24.50 41.01 1.34
CA ALA A 18 24.12 39.80 0.63
C ALA A 18 24.85 38.59 1.23
N ALA A 19 24.07 37.58 1.65
CA ALA A 19 24.58 36.30 2.09
C ALA A 19 25.55 35.74 1.03
N ALA A 20 26.69 35.23 1.47
CA ALA A 20 27.51 34.32 0.68
C ALA A 20 26.58 33.23 0.10
N GLN A 21 26.76 32.87 -1.18
CA GLN A 21 25.96 31.84 -1.84
C GLN A 21 25.95 30.58 -0.97
N ALA A 22 24.76 30.20 -0.49
CA ALA A 22 24.53 28.89 0.12
C ALA A 22 24.85 27.80 -0.90
N ARG A 23 25.28 26.62 -0.43
CA ARG A 23 25.44 25.42 -1.26
C ARG A 23 24.22 25.24 -2.16
N THR A 24 24.45 24.93 -3.42
CA THR A 24 23.36 24.75 -4.38
C THR A 24 23.41 23.31 -4.83
N ASP A 25 22.58 22.43 -4.27
CA ASP A 25 22.41 21.04 -4.76
C ASP A 25 21.67 21.03 -6.12
N ASP A 26 22.14 21.84 -7.07
CA ASP A 26 21.78 21.72 -8.47
C ASP A 26 22.68 20.66 -9.10
N LEU A 27 22.08 19.76 -9.87
CA LEU A 27 22.78 18.59 -10.42
C LEU A 27 23.35 18.90 -11.82
N ALA A 28 23.45 20.20 -12.12
CA ALA A 28 23.91 20.73 -13.40
C ALA A 28 25.40 21.08 -13.37
N LYS A 29 26.06 20.96 -12.21
CA LYS A 29 27.47 21.31 -12.04
C LYS A 29 28.39 20.40 -12.84
N PRO A 30 29.39 20.93 -13.52
CA PRO A 30 30.40 20.10 -14.17
C PRO A 30 31.10 19.17 -13.18
N ILE A 31 31.25 17.91 -13.56
CA ILE A 31 31.98 16.89 -12.79
C ILE A 31 33.34 16.67 -13.44
N VAL A 32 34.40 16.85 -12.67
CA VAL A 32 35.79 16.66 -13.11
C VAL A 32 36.37 15.39 -12.51
N PHE A 33 36.76 14.45 -13.36
CA PHE A 33 37.47 13.23 -12.95
C PHE A 33 38.98 13.45 -13.06
N LEU A 34 39.69 13.42 -11.93
CA LEU A 34 41.12 13.74 -11.86
C LEU A 34 41.96 12.50 -11.55
N THR A 35 42.90 12.18 -12.44
CA THR A 35 43.94 11.17 -12.18
C THR A 35 45.31 11.80 -12.00
N GLY A 36 46.11 11.24 -11.09
CA GLY A 36 47.46 11.72 -10.80
C GLY A 36 48.57 11.09 -11.63
N GLY A 37 48.26 10.22 -12.59
CA GLY A 37 49.24 9.55 -13.46
C GLY A 37 49.71 8.17 -12.98
N ASP A 38 49.25 7.70 -11.82
CA ASP A 38 49.42 6.30 -11.39
C ASP A 38 48.61 5.35 -12.30
N GLU A 39 47.48 5.85 -12.81
CA GLU A 39 46.72 5.28 -13.92
C GLU A 39 47.12 6.03 -15.19
N LEU A 40 47.73 5.32 -16.14
CA LEU A 40 48.16 5.91 -17.42
C LEU A 40 46.98 6.19 -18.36
N SER A 41 45.73 5.91 -17.96
CA SER A 41 44.54 6.15 -18.77
C SER A 41 43.39 6.76 -17.97
N CYS A 42 42.79 7.83 -18.49
CA CYS A 42 41.52 8.37 -18.00
C CYS A 42 40.31 7.48 -18.33
N SER A 43 40.47 6.47 -19.20
CA SER A 43 39.40 5.53 -19.53
C SER A 43 38.95 4.68 -18.34
N THR A 44 39.72 4.65 -17.25
CA THR A 44 39.35 3.98 -15.99
C THR A 44 38.10 4.57 -15.35
N PHE A 45 37.76 5.83 -15.63
CA PHE A 45 36.51 6.45 -15.18
C PHE A 45 35.31 6.15 -16.09
N SER A 46 35.50 5.52 -17.26
CA SER A 46 34.40 5.31 -18.22
C SER A 46 33.19 4.57 -17.62
N PRO A 47 33.35 3.50 -16.81
CA PRO A 47 32.21 2.85 -16.17
C PRO A 47 31.43 3.77 -15.23
N MET A 48 32.13 4.65 -14.51
CA MET A 48 31.53 5.63 -13.61
C MET A 48 30.81 6.73 -14.39
N GLN A 49 31.41 7.26 -15.46
CA GLN A 49 30.76 8.23 -16.34
C GLN A 49 29.47 7.64 -16.96
N ALA A 50 29.53 6.42 -17.48
CA ALA A 50 28.36 5.74 -18.05
C ALA A 50 27.27 5.42 -17.01
N ALA A 51 27.66 5.22 -15.74
CA ALA A 51 26.71 5.06 -14.64
C ALA A 51 26.07 6.39 -14.26
N PHE A 52 26.84 7.48 -14.22
CA PHE A 52 26.36 8.82 -13.88
C PHE A 52 25.39 9.38 -14.92
N GLU A 53 25.59 9.09 -16.22
CA GLU A 53 24.61 9.43 -17.27
C GLU A 53 23.23 8.79 -17.03
N LYS A 54 23.19 7.67 -16.29
CA LYS A 54 21.98 6.91 -15.97
C LYS A 54 21.58 7.05 -14.51
N PHE A 55 22.31 7.85 -13.74
CA PHE A 55 22.09 8.02 -12.32
C PHE A 55 20.90 8.93 -12.12
N ASN A 56 19.79 8.32 -11.71
CA ASN A 56 18.55 9.00 -11.40
C ASN A 56 18.26 8.74 -9.93
N THR A 57 18.06 9.80 -9.16
CA THR A 57 17.60 9.70 -7.77
C THR A 57 16.54 10.77 -7.52
N THR A 58 16.03 10.86 -6.30
CA THR A 58 15.02 11.85 -5.93
C THR A 58 15.56 12.70 -4.78
N VAL A 59 15.59 14.03 -4.97
CA VAL A 59 15.92 15.00 -3.91
C VAL A 59 14.68 15.84 -3.68
N ALA A 60 14.16 15.84 -2.45
CA ALA A 60 12.98 16.61 -2.06
C ALA A 60 11.75 16.40 -2.98
N GLY A 61 11.55 15.17 -3.47
CA GLY A 61 10.42 14.80 -4.34
C GLY A 61 10.58 15.18 -5.82
N ALA A 62 11.71 15.79 -6.21
CA ALA A 62 12.04 16.01 -7.62
C ALA A 62 12.96 14.89 -8.11
N LYS A 63 12.67 14.31 -9.27
CA LYS A 63 13.63 13.44 -9.96
C LYS A 63 14.83 14.26 -10.37
N VAL A 64 15.98 13.83 -9.92
CA VAL A 64 17.26 14.47 -10.12
C VAL A 64 18.18 13.54 -10.89
N GLN A 65 18.89 14.10 -11.86
CA GLN A 65 19.87 13.39 -12.67
C GLN A 65 21.16 14.20 -12.69
N LEU A 66 22.31 13.53 -12.60
CA LEU A 66 23.61 14.17 -12.83
C LEU A 66 23.67 14.63 -14.29
N ALA A 67 23.37 15.91 -14.53
CA ALA A 67 23.23 16.52 -15.86
C ALA A 67 24.44 17.38 -16.24
N GLY A 68 25.39 17.54 -15.31
CA GLY A 68 26.62 18.27 -15.50
C GLY A 68 27.54 17.70 -16.57
N THR A 69 28.33 18.57 -17.21
CA THR A 69 29.34 18.10 -18.16
C THR A 69 30.44 17.33 -17.43
N MET A 70 30.65 16.07 -17.81
CA MET A 70 31.72 15.24 -17.26
C MET A 70 33.00 15.38 -18.08
N ARG A 71 34.13 15.71 -17.42
CA ARG A 71 35.45 15.81 -18.07
C ARG A 71 36.51 15.03 -17.31
N THR A 72 37.41 14.40 -18.03
CA THR A 72 38.56 13.70 -17.44
C THR A 72 39.84 14.53 -17.59
N VAL A 73 40.60 14.65 -16.52
CA VAL A 73 41.84 15.40 -16.44
C VAL A 73 42.96 14.47 -15.97
N GLY A 74 44.01 14.37 -16.79
CA GLY A 74 45.22 13.63 -16.46
C GLY A 74 46.45 14.54 -16.38
N VAL A 75 47.59 13.95 -16.07
CA VAL A 75 48.91 14.60 -16.12
C VAL A 75 49.63 14.22 -17.40
N ASN A 76 50.73 14.90 -17.75
CA ASN A 76 51.46 14.58 -18.98
C ASN A 76 51.90 13.09 -19.00
N GLY A 77 51.52 12.37 -20.06
CA GLY A 77 51.68 10.92 -20.19
C GLY A 77 50.38 10.11 -19.98
N SER A 78 49.31 10.72 -19.46
CA SER A 78 48.00 10.09 -19.40
C SER A 78 47.34 10.05 -20.79
N SER A 79 46.72 8.93 -21.12
CA SER A 79 45.98 8.70 -22.36
C SER A 79 44.45 8.78 -22.15
N GLY A 80 43.70 9.08 -23.20
CA GLY A 80 42.22 9.07 -23.16
C GLY A 80 41.58 10.16 -22.30
N CYS A 81 42.31 11.21 -21.92
CA CYS A 81 41.79 12.30 -21.10
C CYS A 81 41.17 13.42 -21.95
N THR A 82 40.12 14.07 -21.44
CA THR A 82 39.53 15.27 -22.07
C THR A 82 40.49 16.47 -22.00
N ALA A 83 41.33 16.53 -20.96
CA ALA A 83 42.41 17.49 -20.83
C ALA A 83 43.62 16.88 -20.13
N THR A 84 44.78 17.47 -20.36
CA THR A 84 46.05 17.06 -19.75
C THR A 84 46.75 18.27 -19.15
N LEU A 85 47.14 18.18 -17.88
CA LEU A 85 47.90 19.23 -17.21
C LEU A 85 49.31 19.32 -17.81
N PRO A 86 49.79 20.54 -18.14
CA PRO A 86 51.08 20.73 -18.79
C PRO A 86 52.23 20.51 -17.80
N SER A 87 52.57 19.25 -17.53
CA SER A 87 53.71 18.91 -16.67
C SER A 87 54.93 18.46 -17.47
N SER A 88 56.13 18.90 -17.11
CA SER A 88 57.36 18.16 -17.42
C SER A 88 57.44 16.92 -16.53
N GLY A 89 58.08 15.85 -16.99
CA GLY A 89 58.28 14.65 -16.17
C GLY A 89 58.95 15.01 -14.85
N GLY A 90 58.33 14.66 -13.71
CA GLY A 90 58.83 14.97 -12.37
C GLY A 90 58.21 16.21 -11.69
N ALA A 91 57.11 16.76 -12.22
CA ALA A 91 56.36 17.82 -11.53
C ALA A 91 55.91 17.40 -10.12
N SER A 92 56.11 18.29 -9.15
CA SER A 92 55.64 18.14 -7.76
C SER A 92 54.11 18.21 -7.66
N ILE A 93 53.54 17.70 -6.58
CA ILE A 93 52.09 17.77 -6.31
C ILE A 93 51.63 19.22 -6.18
N GLU A 94 52.48 20.11 -5.69
CA GLU A 94 52.27 21.56 -5.60
C GLU A 94 52.13 22.16 -7.01
N GLN A 95 53.09 21.87 -7.90
CA GLN A 95 53.04 22.33 -9.30
C GLN A 95 51.81 21.79 -10.02
N LEU A 96 51.50 20.50 -9.87
CA LEU A 96 50.32 19.89 -10.49
C LEU A 96 49.01 20.48 -9.91
N GLY A 97 48.97 20.77 -8.61
CA GLY A 97 47.83 21.41 -7.95
C GLY A 97 47.58 22.82 -8.48
N ASP A 98 48.62 23.64 -8.63
CA ASP A 98 48.49 24.99 -9.19
C ASP A 98 48.07 24.96 -10.67
N GLN A 99 48.60 24.00 -11.43
CA GLN A 99 48.18 23.77 -12.82
C GLN A 99 46.72 23.32 -12.92
N PHE A 100 46.28 22.40 -12.06
CA PHE A 100 44.89 21.97 -12.00
C PHE A 100 43.96 23.14 -11.65
N ALA A 101 44.30 23.92 -10.62
CA ALA A 101 43.51 25.08 -10.25
C ALA A 101 43.45 26.13 -11.37
N THR A 102 44.56 26.36 -12.09
CA THR A 102 44.60 27.24 -13.28
C THR A 102 43.70 26.73 -14.40
N TRP A 103 43.75 25.42 -14.65
CA TRP A 103 42.92 24.79 -15.67
C TRP A 103 41.43 24.89 -15.32
N VAL A 104 41.04 24.62 -14.07
CA VAL A 104 39.64 24.74 -13.62
C VAL A 104 39.13 26.16 -13.82
N VAL A 105 39.88 27.18 -13.37
CA VAL A 105 39.50 28.60 -13.54
C VAL A 105 39.36 28.95 -15.03
N GLY A 106 40.32 28.55 -15.87
CA GLY A 106 40.26 28.83 -17.30
C GLY A 106 39.15 28.08 -18.05
N GLN A 107 38.78 26.89 -17.59
CA GLN A 107 37.79 26.03 -18.25
C GLN A 107 36.35 26.38 -17.82
N TYR A 108 36.16 26.84 -16.59
CA TYR A 108 34.84 27.00 -15.99
C TYR A 108 34.51 28.44 -15.56
N ASP A 109 35.41 29.41 -15.73
CA ASP A 109 35.17 30.85 -15.50
C ASP A 109 34.56 31.12 -14.11
N ASP A 110 35.21 30.58 -13.07
CA ASP A 110 34.80 30.64 -11.66
C ASP A 110 33.40 30.04 -11.36
N LYS A 111 32.89 29.14 -12.21
CA LYS A 111 31.74 28.28 -11.86
C LYS A 111 32.14 27.21 -10.84
N THR A 112 31.19 26.88 -9.98
CA THR A 112 31.29 25.75 -9.05
C THR A 112 31.32 24.43 -9.80
N ILE A 113 32.21 23.54 -9.38
CA ILE A 113 32.39 22.20 -9.94
C ILE A 113 32.44 21.15 -8.84
N ASP A 114 32.22 19.90 -9.24
CA ASP A 114 32.45 18.72 -8.40
C ASP A 114 33.66 17.96 -8.91
N VAL A 115 34.39 17.30 -8.03
CA VAL A 115 35.62 16.57 -8.38
C VAL A 115 35.63 15.17 -7.82
N VAL A 116 35.84 14.19 -8.70
CA VAL A 116 36.16 12.81 -8.34
C VAL A 116 37.62 12.55 -8.66
N ALA A 117 38.45 12.28 -7.66
CA ALA A 117 39.88 12.11 -7.82
C ALA A 117 40.35 10.72 -7.41
N PHE A 118 41.22 10.11 -8.21
CA PHE A 118 41.75 8.77 -7.94
C PHE A 118 43.27 8.77 -7.73
N GLY A 119 43.73 7.96 -6.77
CA GLY A 119 45.16 7.77 -6.49
C GLY A 119 45.86 9.10 -6.21
N ARG A 120 47.01 9.35 -6.82
CA ARG A 120 47.73 10.62 -6.69
C ARG A 120 46.92 11.86 -7.12
N GLY A 121 45.83 11.68 -7.88
CA GLY A 121 44.90 12.76 -8.26
C GLY A 121 44.26 13.44 -7.05
N GLY A 122 43.95 12.71 -5.99
CA GLY A 122 43.38 13.32 -4.77
C GLY A 122 44.38 14.23 -4.04
N LEU A 123 45.67 13.95 -4.14
CA LEU A 123 46.72 14.84 -3.61
C LEU A 123 46.85 16.12 -4.45
N ILE A 124 46.72 16.01 -5.77
CA ILE A 124 46.70 17.17 -6.68
C ILE A 124 45.51 18.07 -6.36
N LEU A 125 44.31 17.51 -6.15
CA LEU A 125 43.12 18.28 -5.77
C LEU A 125 43.30 18.98 -4.42
N ARG A 126 43.79 18.27 -3.39
CA ARG A 126 44.09 18.86 -2.08
C ARG A 126 45.08 20.02 -2.20
N SER A 127 46.12 19.84 -2.99
CA SER A 127 47.14 20.84 -3.27
C SER A 127 46.57 22.08 -3.98
N ALA A 128 45.67 21.87 -4.95
CA ALA A 128 44.98 22.94 -5.67
C ALA A 128 44.17 23.82 -4.72
N LEU A 129 43.34 23.21 -3.85
CA LEU A 129 42.50 23.93 -2.89
C LEU A 129 43.32 24.61 -1.79
N ALA A 130 44.41 23.97 -1.33
CA ALA A 130 45.33 24.58 -0.37
C ALA A 130 46.02 25.84 -0.92
N GLN A 131 46.44 25.82 -2.18
CA GLN A 131 47.13 26.94 -2.82
C GLN A 131 46.17 28.02 -3.31
N ARG A 132 44.94 27.65 -3.69
CA ARG A 132 43.91 28.55 -4.24
C ARG A 132 42.59 28.36 -3.49
N PRO A 133 42.45 28.89 -2.26
CA PRO A 133 41.22 28.76 -1.48
C PRO A 133 40.01 29.50 -2.08
N LYS A 134 40.20 30.28 -3.15
CA LYS A 134 39.11 30.88 -3.94
C LYS A 134 38.54 29.95 -5.02
N LEU A 135 39.14 28.78 -5.23
CA LEU A 135 38.67 27.80 -6.20
C LEU A 135 37.32 27.24 -5.73
N ARG A 136 36.33 27.20 -6.62
CA ARG A 136 34.96 26.77 -6.30
C ARG A 136 34.77 25.28 -6.56
N VAL A 137 35.26 24.47 -5.64
CA VAL A 137 34.99 23.02 -5.59
C VAL A 137 34.03 22.78 -4.43
N GLU A 138 32.81 22.36 -4.74
CA GLU A 138 31.77 22.10 -3.73
C GLU A 138 31.90 20.68 -3.22
N ASP A 139 31.73 19.66 -4.06
CA ASP A 139 31.85 18.26 -3.65
C ASP A 139 33.14 17.62 -4.18
N ALA A 140 33.89 16.98 -3.29
CA ALA A 140 35.18 16.35 -3.59
C ALA A 140 35.26 14.92 -3.05
N VAL A 141 35.20 13.95 -3.97
CA VAL A 141 35.35 12.52 -3.65
C VAL A 141 36.74 12.04 -4.04
N THR A 142 37.48 11.46 -3.10
CA THR A 142 38.79 10.86 -3.34
C THR A 142 38.74 9.36 -3.15
N ILE A 143 39.29 8.62 -4.12
CA ILE A 143 39.20 7.16 -4.17
C ILE A 143 40.62 6.59 -4.17
N GLY A 144 40.94 5.73 -3.20
CA GLY A 144 42.23 5.05 -3.11
C GLY A 144 43.44 5.99 -3.15
N THR A 145 43.30 7.19 -2.58
CA THR A 145 44.31 8.26 -2.58
C THR A 145 45.25 8.08 -1.38
N PRO A 146 46.59 8.11 -1.52
CA PRO A 146 47.51 7.91 -0.39
C PRO A 146 47.70 9.19 0.43
N HIS A 147 46.69 9.61 1.21
CA HIS A 147 46.66 10.89 1.92
C HIS A 147 47.80 11.05 2.95
N ALA A 148 48.22 9.98 3.61
CA ALA A 148 49.31 10.02 4.60
C ALA A 148 50.70 10.24 3.96
N GLY A 149 50.82 10.07 2.64
CA GLY A 149 52.08 10.29 1.91
C GLY A 149 52.40 11.77 1.65
N SER A 150 51.62 12.70 2.19
CA SER A 150 51.73 14.13 1.90
C SER A 150 51.58 14.98 3.16
N THR A 151 52.37 16.05 3.26
CA THR A 151 52.29 17.06 4.33
C THR A 151 51.29 18.18 4.04
N LEU A 152 50.51 18.06 2.95
CA LEU A 152 49.48 19.03 2.58
C LEU A 152 48.39 19.13 3.67
N HIS A 153 47.71 20.28 3.72
CA HIS A 153 46.56 20.50 4.61
C HIS A 153 45.62 19.31 4.61
N ARG A 154 45.21 18.87 5.81
CA ARG A 154 44.37 17.68 6.00
C ARG A 154 42.92 17.87 5.60
N ASN A 155 42.45 19.11 5.46
CA ASN A 155 41.14 19.45 4.91
C ASN A 155 41.20 20.86 4.28
N PRO A 156 41.75 21.01 3.05
CA PRO A 156 41.76 22.29 2.36
C PRO A 156 40.36 22.61 1.80
N GLN A 157 40.00 23.89 1.81
CA GLN A 157 38.65 24.36 1.52
C GLN A 157 38.65 25.32 0.33
N GLY A 158 37.65 25.18 -0.54
CA GLY A 158 37.35 26.11 -1.64
C GLY A 158 36.45 27.27 -1.23
N ASP A 159 36.16 28.17 -2.18
CA ASP A 159 35.23 29.29 -1.99
C ASP A 159 33.80 28.73 -1.84
N GLY A 160 33.17 29.00 -0.70
CA GLY A 160 31.88 28.41 -0.32
C GLY A 160 31.98 27.15 0.56
N GLY A 161 33.19 26.62 0.77
CA GLY A 161 33.44 25.36 1.47
C GLY A 161 33.47 24.17 0.51
N THR A 162 34.21 23.13 0.91
CA THR A 162 34.33 21.87 0.16
C THR A 162 33.91 20.70 1.03
N ASP A 163 32.96 19.91 0.54
CA ASP A 163 32.57 18.64 1.12
C ASP A 163 33.52 17.53 0.67
N TRP A 164 34.10 16.84 1.64
CA TRP A 164 35.12 15.84 1.39
C TRP A 164 34.62 14.45 1.72
N SER A 165 34.67 13.59 0.71
CA SER A 165 34.47 12.15 0.85
C SER A 165 35.76 11.41 0.50
N VAL A 166 36.17 10.47 1.35
CA VAL A 166 37.31 9.57 1.11
C VAL A 166 36.81 8.13 1.06
N ILE A 167 37.20 7.42 0.01
CA ILE A 167 36.84 6.02 -0.22
C ILE A 167 38.12 5.17 -0.27
N ALA A 168 38.20 4.25 0.68
CA ALA A 168 39.28 3.29 0.86
C ALA A 168 38.77 1.86 0.67
N SER A 169 39.70 0.92 0.52
CA SER A 169 39.39 -0.50 0.60
C SER A 169 40.46 -1.27 1.36
N ALA A 170 40.03 -2.21 2.19
CA ALA A 170 40.90 -3.19 2.84
C ALA A 170 41.51 -4.19 1.85
N ALA A 171 40.96 -4.30 0.64
CA ALA A 171 41.48 -5.12 -0.45
C ALA A 171 42.30 -4.32 -1.48
N ASP A 172 42.60 -3.05 -1.22
CA ASP A 172 43.56 -2.28 -2.03
C ASP A 172 44.99 -2.71 -1.66
N ALA A 173 45.68 -3.34 -2.62
CA ALA A 173 47.06 -3.83 -2.44
C ALA A 173 48.13 -2.73 -2.58
N VAL A 174 47.76 -1.54 -3.04
CA VAL A 174 48.67 -0.42 -3.36
C VAL A 174 48.61 0.65 -2.28
N VAL A 175 47.39 1.04 -1.86
CA VAL A 175 47.19 2.09 -0.86
C VAL A 175 46.58 1.50 0.41
N PRO A 176 47.34 1.44 1.52
CA PRO A 176 46.80 0.97 2.79
C PRO A 176 45.64 1.83 3.27
N VAL A 177 44.62 1.22 3.87
CA VAL A 177 43.45 1.90 4.42
C VAL A 177 43.83 3.10 5.27
N ALA A 178 44.78 2.93 6.21
CA ALA A 178 45.24 4.00 7.09
C ALA A 178 45.76 5.23 6.33
N SER A 179 46.41 5.03 5.17
CA SER A 179 46.85 6.12 4.30
C SER A 179 45.69 6.74 3.53
N ALA A 180 44.72 5.93 3.10
CA ALA A 180 43.55 6.38 2.35
C ALA A 180 42.56 7.23 3.17
N ILE A 181 42.52 7.06 4.49
CA ILE A 181 41.60 7.80 5.37
C ILE A 181 42.28 8.86 6.25
N ASP A 182 43.59 9.11 6.07
CA ASP A 182 44.41 10.05 6.88
C ASP A 182 44.09 11.54 6.60
N MET A 183 43.08 11.81 5.78
CA MET A 183 42.54 13.13 5.53
C MET A 183 41.40 13.43 6.51
N ASP A 184 41.24 14.69 6.92
CA ASP A 184 40.12 15.14 7.77
C ASP A 184 38.86 15.39 6.92
N ALA A 185 38.42 14.34 6.22
CA ALA A 185 37.22 14.33 5.38
C ALA A 185 35.95 14.10 6.22
N ALA A 186 34.86 14.77 5.84
CA ALA A 186 33.56 14.63 6.47
C ALA A 186 32.99 13.23 6.28
N HIS A 187 33.20 12.57 5.14
CA HIS A 187 32.71 11.21 4.90
C HIS A 187 33.88 10.26 4.63
N LYS A 188 33.97 9.14 5.36
CA LYS A 188 35.03 8.14 5.19
C LYS A 188 34.43 6.75 5.03
N THR A 189 34.65 6.14 3.87
CA THR A 189 34.15 4.79 3.56
C THR A 189 35.33 3.83 3.38
N ILE A 190 35.27 2.65 4.02
CA ILE A 190 36.24 1.57 3.86
C ILE A 190 35.50 0.33 3.39
N TYR A 191 35.73 -0.09 2.15
CA TYR A 191 35.20 -1.36 1.66
C TYR A 191 35.98 -2.55 2.21
N ALA A 192 35.28 -3.61 2.60
CA ALA A 192 35.93 -4.79 3.17
C ALA A 192 36.62 -5.68 2.12
N LYS A 193 36.04 -5.79 0.90
CA LYS A 193 36.44 -6.81 -0.09
C LYS A 193 36.55 -6.32 -1.54
N VAL A 194 36.35 -5.02 -1.78
CA VAL A 194 36.37 -4.44 -3.14
C VAL A 194 37.81 -4.16 -3.55
N THR A 195 38.32 -4.68 -4.65
CA THR A 195 39.70 -4.37 -5.06
C THR A 195 39.85 -2.90 -5.48
N ARG A 196 41.09 -2.43 -5.59
CA ARG A 196 41.40 -1.08 -6.07
C ARG A 196 40.74 -0.75 -7.40
N GLU A 197 40.75 -1.68 -8.35
CA GLU A 197 40.14 -1.54 -9.67
C GLU A 197 38.60 -1.53 -9.57
N GLN A 198 38.03 -2.34 -8.67
CA GLN A 198 36.59 -2.40 -8.45
C GLN A 198 36.05 -1.10 -7.83
N LEU A 199 36.85 -0.34 -7.08
CA LEU A 199 36.46 1.00 -6.61
C LEU A 199 36.09 1.96 -7.76
N LEU A 200 36.65 1.75 -8.96
CA LEU A 200 36.40 2.58 -10.15
C LEU A 200 35.46 1.93 -11.17
N THR A 201 35.21 0.62 -11.07
CA THR A 201 34.54 -0.16 -12.13
C THR A 201 33.26 -0.84 -11.67
N ASP A 202 33.04 -1.02 -10.36
CA ASP A 202 31.86 -1.69 -9.84
C ASP A 202 30.63 -0.77 -9.79
N ALA A 203 29.83 -0.86 -10.84
CA ALA A 203 28.64 -0.05 -11.11
C ALA A 203 27.31 -0.70 -10.66
N SER A 204 27.37 -1.83 -9.96
CA SER A 204 26.16 -2.56 -9.55
C SER A 204 25.22 -1.67 -8.72
N THR A 205 23.92 -1.71 -9.04
CA THR A 205 22.88 -0.95 -8.30
C THR A 205 22.41 -1.64 -7.02
N LYS A 206 22.93 -2.84 -6.73
CA LYS A 206 22.57 -3.59 -5.53
C LYS A 206 23.13 -2.92 -4.27
N ARG A 207 22.51 -3.18 -3.13
CA ARG A 207 23.00 -2.71 -1.82
C ARG A 207 23.33 -3.90 -0.93
N ASN A 208 24.50 -4.50 -1.17
CA ASN A 208 24.89 -5.76 -0.52
C ASN A 208 26.37 -5.82 -0.11
N LEU A 209 27.12 -4.72 -0.21
CA LEU A 209 28.52 -4.69 0.18
C LEU A 209 28.67 -4.44 1.69
N ALA A 210 29.81 -4.92 2.21
CA ALA A 210 30.23 -4.66 3.58
C ALA A 210 31.24 -3.51 3.60
N ILE A 211 30.94 -2.48 4.38
CA ILE A 211 31.82 -1.32 4.58
C ILE A 211 32.03 -1.05 6.08
N GLN A 212 33.06 -0.27 6.38
CA GLN A 212 33.09 0.58 7.56
C GLN A 212 32.90 2.02 7.11
N TYR A 213 32.07 2.76 7.83
CA TYR A 213 31.76 4.16 7.52
C TYR A 213 31.97 5.04 8.74
N SER A 214 32.60 6.19 8.55
CA SER A 214 32.75 7.24 9.55
C SER A 214 32.31 8.55 8.92
N HIS A 215 31.67 9.41 9.71
CA HIS A 215 31.39 10.76 9.29
C HIS A 215 31.70 11.80 10.37
N ASP A 216 32.18 12.98 9.97
CA ASP A 216 32.63 14.10 10.81
C ASP A 216 33.50 13.67 11.98
N GLY A 217 34.41 12.74 11.70
CA GLY A 217 35.40 12.27 12.67
C GLY A 217 34.84 11.31 13.73
N LEU A 218 33.59 10.83 13.58
CA LEU A 218 33.05 9.76 14.40
C LEU A 218 33.82 8.44 14.27
N GLU A 219 33.64 7.56 15.25
CA GLU A 219 34.12 6.18 15.17
C GLU A 219 33.52 5.46 13.96
N PHE A 220 34.35 4.65 13.29
CA PHE A 220 33.93 3.82 12.17
C PHE A 220 32.88 2.80 12.60
N GLN A 221 31.73 2.81 11.91
CA GLN A 221 30.64 1.86 12.10
C GLN A 221 30.62 0.83 10.97
N PRO A 222 30.53 -0.48 11.26
CA PRO A 222 30.35 -1.49 10.24
C PRO A 222 28.92 -1.42 9.66
N SER A 223 28.78 -1.62 8.35
CA SER A 223 27.50 -1.74 7.67
C SER A 223 27.52 -2.87 6.66
N THR A 224 26.45 -3.67 6.65
CA THR A 224 26.20 -4.73 5.67
C THR A 224 24.96 -4.34 4.87
N GLY A 225 25.08 -4.24 3.55
CA GLY A 225 24.03 -3.66 2.71
C GLY A 225 24.36 -2.28 2.16
N ALA A 226 25.66 -1.96 2.04
CA ALA A 226 26.10 -0.71 1.45
C ALA A 226 26.02 -0.74 -0.09
N PRO A 227 25.88 0.44 -0.73
CA PRO A 227 25.96 0.57 -2.18
C PRO A 227 27.35 0.18 -2.70
N HIS A 228 27.39 -0.22 -3.97
CA HIS A 228 28.66 -0.41 -4.68
C HIS A 228 29.40 0.92 -4.90
N PRO A 229 30.74 0.90 -5.06
CA PRO A 229 31.57 2.10 -5.07
C PRO A 229 31.11 3.21 -6.01
N ILE A 230 30.73 2.89 -7.26
CA ILE A 230 30.28 3.94 -8.20
C ILE A 230 28.96 4.56 -7.75
N GLN A 231 28.01 3.75 -7.25
CA GLN A 231 26.76 4.27 -6.70
C GLN A 231 27.02 5.14 -5.47
N ARG A 232 27.97 4.74 -4.62
CA ARG A 232 28.39 5.52 -3.45
C ARG A 232 28.96 6.89 -3.83
N VAL A 233 29.83 6.95 -4.86
CA VAL A 233 30.38 8.22 -5.34
C VAL A 233 29.26 9.11 -5.89
N GLY A 234 28.31 8.54 -6.65
CA GLY A 234 27.14 9.29 -7.14
C GLY A 234 26.27 9.83 -6.01
N GLU A 235 26.04 9.03 -4.97
CA GLU A 235 25.36 9.46 -3.75
C GLU A 235 26.13 10.60 -3.06
N ASP A 236 27.44 10.46 -2.83
CA ASP A 236 28.26 11.48 -2.16
C ASP A 236 28.28 12.81 -2.94
N LEU A 237 28.20 12.79 -4.29
CA LEU A 237 28.14 13.98 -5.15
C LEU A 237 26.76 14.65 -5.21
N VAL A 238 25.68 13.86 -5.20
CA VAL A 238 24.32 14.44 -5.27
C VAL A 238 23.89 15.00 -3.92
N PHE A 239 24.39 14.40 -2.86
CA PHE A 239 23.85 14.62 -1.54
C PHE A 239 24.74 15.45 -0.62
N GLY A 240 26.08 15.44 -0.77
CA GLY A 240 26.95 16.16 0.17
C GLY A 240 26.57 15.95 1.64
N SER A 241 26.75 17.00 2.47
CA SER A 241 26.44 17.00 3.91
C SER A 241 24.96 17.14 4.28
N ASP A 242 24.07 17.53 3.35
CA ASP A 242 22.65 17.82 3.64
C ASP A 242 21.63 17.00 2.80
N GLY A 243 22.11 16.20 1.86
CA GLY A 243 21.30 15.41 0.93
C GLY A 243 20.91 14.04 1.46
N GLY A 244 20.26 14.00 2.60
CA GLY A 244 19.30 12.95 2.90
C GLY A 244 17.91 13.54 2.85
N GLY A 245 17.51 14.13 1.72
CA GLY A 245 16.20 14.77 1.53
C GLY A 245 15.06 13.75 1.60
N GLY A 246 14.72 13.34 2.81
CA GLY A 246 13.73 12.31 3.11
C GLY A 246 13.74 11.87 4.59
N GLY A 247 13.95 12.79 5.53
CA GLY A 247 13.65 12.50 6.94
C GLY A 247 14.69 11.76 7.76
N CYS A 248 15.98 12.05 7.55
CA CYS A 248 16.89 12.26 8.68
C CYS A 248 18.14 13.05 8.25
N ALA A 249 18.26 14.29 8.75
CA ALA A 249 19.39 15.20 8.52
C ALA A 249 20.63 14.89 9.40
N PHE A 250 20.81 13.67 9.90
CA PHE A 250 21.96 13.29 10.76
C PHE A 250 22.71 12.05 10.21
N ALA A 251 22.54 11.73 8.92
CA ALA A 251 23.36 10.72 8.22
C ALA A 251 24.86 10.97 8.37
N ALA A 252 25.15 12.24 8.62
CA ALA A 252 26.40 12.83 8.91
C ALA A 252 26.92 12.47 10.33
N THR A 253 26.68 13.30 11.33
CA THR A 253 27.64 13.47 12.43
C THR A 253 27.42 12.66 13.70
N GLN A 254 26.23 12.10 13.92
CA GLN A 254 25.83 11.38 15.14
C GLN A 254 24.60 10.49 14.86
N PRO A 255 24.79 9.30 14.27
CA PRO A 255 23.71 8.50 13.72
C PRO A 255 22.76 7.86 14.77
N HIS A 256 23.00 8.03 16.06
CA HIS A 256 22.22 7.38 17.14
C HIS A 256 21.02 8.21 17.65
N GLU A 257 20.84 9.46 17.20
CA GLU A 257 19.84 10.40 17.77
C GLU A 257 18.99 11.16 16.75
N CYS A 258 19.01 10.78 15.49
CA CYS A 258 18.07 11.36 14.57
C CYS A 258 16.66 10.83 14.82
N GLY A 259 15.74 11.72 15.25
CA GLY A 259 14.36 11.45 15.67
C GLY A 259 13.42 10.81 14.62
N VAL A 260 13.78 9.64 14.13
CA VAL A 260 12.86 8.72 13.48
C VAL A 260 11.96 8.20 14.59
N THR A 261 10.75 8.73 14.61
CA THR A 261 9.68 8.12 15.38
C THR A 261 9.63 6.65 14.97
N PRO A 262 9.94 5.67 15.85
CA PRO A 262 10.02 4.27 15.45
C PRO A 262 8.71 3.85 14.78
N ILE A 263 8.82 3.14 13.67
CA ILE A 263 7.68 2.79 12.83
C ILE A 263 7.25 1.39 13.21
N ILE A 264 5.98 1.23 13.58
CA ILE A 264 5.39 -0.07 13.89
C ILE A 264 4.28 -0.35 12.89
N MET A 265 4.47 -1.38 12.08
CA MET A 265 3.46 -1.92 11.20
C MET A 265 2.48 -2.81 11.97
N LEU A 266 1.19 -2.50 11.88
CA LEU A 266 0.09 -3.32 12.39
C LEU A 266 -0.68 -3.95 11.20
N PRO A 267 -0.45 -5.24 10.91
CA PRO A 267 -1.08 -5.91 9.79
C PRO A 267 -2.57 -6.21 10.02
N GLY A 268 -3.27 -6.50 8.92
CA GLY A 268 -4.70 -6.80 8.87
C GLY A 268 -5.12 -8.19 9.36
N PHE A 269 -6.38 -8.54 9.06
CA PHE A 269 -6.96 -9.83 9.41
C PHE A 269 -6.31 -10.93 8.57
N GLY A 270 -5.88 -12.04 9.19
CA GLY A 270 -5.16 -13.09 8.46
C GLY A 270 -3.73 -12.73 8.06
N ALA A 271 -3.24 -11.53 8.34
CA ALA A 271 -1.94 -11.06 7.88
C ALA A 271 -0.81 -11.19 8.93
N SER A 272 -0.97 -12.12 9.89
CA SER A 272 0.06 -12.46 10.89
C SER A 272 0.26 -13.97 10.95
N GLU A 273 1.51 -14.41 10.99
CA GLU A 273 1.82 -15.83 11.11
C GLU A 273 1.44 -16.36 12.51
N LEU A 274 0.80 -17.53 12.55
CA LEU A 274 0.43 -18.20 13.80
C LEU A 274 1.09 -19.56 13.88
N VAL A 275 1.64 -19.86 15.05
CA VAL A 275 2.26 -21.15 15.37
C VAL A 275 1.67 -21.74 16.64
N CYS A 276 1.87 -23.04 16.84
CA CYS A 276 1.66 -23.70 18.11
C CYS A 276 2.78 -24.69 18.41
N ASP A 277 2.85 -25.21 19.63
CA ASP A 277 3.78 -26.26 20.02
C ASP A 277 3.04 -27.60 20.19
N GLU A 278 3.58 -28.68 19.62
CA GLU A 278 3.03 -30.02 19.72
C GLU A 278 4.15 -31.07 19.69
N GLY A 279 4.15 -32.00 20.64
CA GLY A 279 5.17 -33.05 20.71
C GLY A 279 6.59 -32.51 20.83
N GLY A 280 6.77 -31.34 21.47
CA GLY A 280 8.05 -30.66 21.59
C GLY A 280 8.55 -29.96 20.32
N SER A 281 7.72 -29.80 19.28
CA SER A 281 8.05 -29.08 18.05
C SER A 281 7.10 -27.90 17.81
N THR A 282 7.60 -26.83 17.19
CA THR A 282 6.75 -25.69 16.78
C THR A 282 6.19 -25.93 15.38
N THR A 283 4.87 -25.94 15.26
CA THR A 283 4.10 -26.19 14.03
C THR A 283 3.51 -24.90 13.48
N ASN A 284 3.67 -24.68 12.17
CA ASN A 284 2.97 -23.60 11.45
C ASN A 284 1.47 -23.90 11.35
N LEU A 285 0.64 -23.08 12.00
CA LEU A 285 -0.81 -23.11 11.88
C LEU A 285 -1.33 -22.19 10.78
N TRP A 286 -0.83 -20.96 10.72
CA TRP A 286 -1.20 -19.99 9.70
C TRP A 286 0.08 -19.36 9.11
N PRO A 287 0.28 -19.41 7.78
CA PRO A 287 -0.68 -19.75 6.72
C PRO A 287 -0.90 -21.26 6.47
N GLY A 288 -0.32 -22.15 7.29
CA GLY A 288 -0.41 -23.60 7.10
C GLY A 288 -1.82 -24.19 6.95
N ALA A 289 -2.86 -23.50 7.43
CA ALA A 289 -4.27 -23.89 7.29
C ALA A 289 -4.78 -23.76 5.85
N ILE A 290 -4.21 -22.85 5.05
CA ILE A 290 -4.54 -22.68 3.63
C ILE A 290 -4.20 -23.96 2.87
N SER A 291 -3.04 -24.57 3.15
CA SER A 291 -2.58 -25.80 2.49
C SER A 291 -3.14 -27.09 3.11
N TRP A 292 -3.72 -27.02 4.31
CA TRP A 292 -4.27 -28.18 5.01
C TRP A 292 -5.49 -27.80 5.85
N GLY A 293 -6.68 -27.93 5.26
CA GLY A 293 -7.96 -27.49 5.83
C GLY A 293 -8.25 -27.91 7.28
N PRO A 294 -7.86 -29.11 7.79
CA PRO A 294 -8.14 -29.47 9.17
C PRO A 294 -7.46 -28.56 10.23
N LYS A 295 -6.42 -27.79 9.87
CA LYS A 295 -5.83 -26.77 10.76
C LYS A 295 -6.82 -25.65 11.12
N PHE A 296 -7.84 -25.38 10.31
CA PHE A 296 -8.92 -24.45 10.68
C PHE A 296 -9.64 -24.89 11.96
N ARG A 297 -9.84 -26.20 12.17
CA ARG A 297 -10.41 -26.73 13.43
C ARG A 297 -9.46 -26.51 14.61
N THR A 298 -8.16 -26.67 14.39
CA THR A 298 -7.15 -26.43 15.42
C THR A 298 -7.13 -24.96 15.85
N MET A 299 -7.41 -24.05 14.92
CA MET A 299 -7.47 -22.61 15.18
C MET A 299 -8.81 -22.14 15.77
N ALA A 300 -9.82 -23.00 15.88
CA ALA A 300 -11.16 -22.65 16.34
C ALA A 300 -11.17 -22.17 17.80
N LEU A 301 -12.02 -21.18 18.07
CA LEU A 301 -12.19 -20.57 19.38
C LEU A 301 -13.44 -21.10 20.08
N ASN A 302 -13.42 -21.09 21.41
CA ASN A 302 -14.57 -21.41 22.24
C ASN A 302 -15.73 -20.41 22.06
N ALA A 303 -16.88 -20.67 22.68
CA ALA A 303 -18.07 -19.83 22.54
C ALA A 303 -17.89 -18.37 23.02
N GLN A 304 -16.89 -18.10 23.85
CA GLN A 304 -16.51 -16.75 24.28
C GLN A 304 -15.60 -16.05 23.27
N GLY A 305 -15.01 -16.81 22.33
CA GLY A 305 -14.14 -16.29 21.29
C GLY A 305 -12.79 -15.79 21.81
N THR A 306 -12.33 -16.34 22.95
CA THR A 306 -11.11 -15.87 23.63
C THR A 306 -10.06 -16.96 23.85
N GLY A 307 -10.50 -18.21 23.97
CA GLY A 307 -9.65 -19.38 24.18
C GLY A 307 -9.91 -20.45 23.12
N PRO A 308 -9.11 -21.53 23.09
CA PRO A 308 -9.29 -22.61 22.13
C PRO A 308 -10.62 -23.34 22.37
N GLU A 309 -11.24 -23.82 21.30
CA GLU A 309 -12.47 -24.64 21.39
C GLU A 309 -12.21 -25.98 22.09
N VAL A 310 -11.11 -26.64 21.73
CA VAL A 310 -10.65 -27.90 22.31
C VAL A 310 -9.28 -27.65 22.91
N SER A 311 -9.01 -28.18 24.11
CA SER A 311 -7.71 -28.02 24.78
C SER A 311 -6.78 -29.19 24.48
N THR A 312 -5.65 -28.89 23.84
CA THR A 312 -4.53 -29.77 23.48
C THR A 312 -3.22 -28.98 23.66
N GLU A 313 -2.07 -29.65 23.54
CA GLU A 313 -0.76 -28.99 23.58
C GLU A 313 -0.66 -27.85 22.55
N CYS A 314 -1.02 -28.13 21.29
CA CYS A 314 -1.02 -27.12 20.22
C CYS A 314 -2.03 -26.00 20.48
N THR A 315 -3.30 -26.33 20.74
CA THR A 315 -4.37 -25.32 20.80
C THR A 315 -4.23 -24.33 21.96
N THR A 316 -3.61 -24.76 23.06
CA THR A 316 -3.35 -23.90 24.23
C THR A 316 -2.08 -23.06 24.09
N SER A 317 -1.18 -23.41 23.18
CA SER A 317 0.08 -22.71 22.91
C SER A 317 0.05 -21.81 21.67
N ILE A 318 -1.11 -21.70 21.00
CA ILE A 318 -1.26 -20.87 19.79
C ILE A 318 -0.86 -19.43 20.07
N ARG A 319 0.09 -18.92 19.29
CA ARG A 319 0.61 -17.56 19.40
C ARG A 319 1.07 -17.01 18.05
N PRO A 320 1.05 -15.68 17.87
CA PRO A 320 1.69 -15.05 16.74
C PRO A 320 3.22 -15.17 16.85
N THR A 321 3.91 -15.30 15.71
CA THR A 321 5.39 -15.29 15.65
C THR A 321 5.97 -13.91 15.94
N GLY A 322 5.17 -12.86 15.72
CA GLY A 322 5.61 -11.46 15.72
C GLY A 322 5.77 -10.89 14.31
N ASN A 323 5.79 -11.74 13.29
CA ASN A 323 5.90 -11.32 11.90
C ASN A 323 4.52 -11.13 11.25
N ALA A 324 4.49 -10.29 10.22
CA ALA A 324 3.39 -10.26 9.26
C ALA A 324 3.53 -11.45 8.30
N LEU A 325 2.42 -11.83 7.67
CA LEU A 325 2.45 -12.74 6.55
C LEU A 325 2.97 -11.98 5.33
N GLU A 326 4.16 -12.34 4.82
CA GLU A 326 4.78 -11.64 3.68
C GLU A 326 4.18 -12.09 2.35
N CYS A 327 4.07 -13.39 2.08
CA CYS A 327 3.56 -13.91 0.81
C CYS A 327 2.75 -15.21 0.98
N VAL A 328 1.94 -15.56 -0.03
CA VAL A 328 1.23 -16.86 -0.10
C VAL A 328 1.41 -17.55 -1.45
N LEU A 329 1.02 -18.84 -1.53
CA LEU A 329 1.04 -19.65 -2.77
C LEU A 329 2.42 -19.67 -3.46
N ALA A 330 3.47 -20.02 -2.70
CA ALA A 330 4.87 -19.98 -3.16
C ALA A 330 5.29 -18.59 -3.69
N CYS A 331 4.87 -17.53 -2.98
CA CYS A 331 5.09 -16.12 -3.31
C CYS A 331 4.61 -15.68 -4.70
N ARG A 332 3.57 -16.32 -5.24
CA ARG A 332 2.86 -15.77 -6.42
C ARG A 332 2.01 -14.56 -6.10
N LYS A 333 1.63 -14.40 -4.82
CA LYS A 333 0.86 -13.27 -4.33
C LYS A 333 1.59 -12.67 -3.14
N ASP A 334 1.96 -11.40 -3.30
CA ASP A 334 2.41 -10.59 -2.20
C ASP A 334 1.24 -10.26 -1.26
N ILE A 335 1.50 -10.30 0.04
CA ILE A 335 0.60 -9.87 1.10
C ILE A 335 1.14 -8.63 1.78
N HIS A 336 2.42 -8.64 2.18
CA HIS A 336 3.10 -7.54 2.88
C HIS A 336 4.63 -7.55 2.69
N ALA A 337 5.19 -8.34 1.77
CA ALA A 337 6.63 -8.33 1.51
C ALA A 337 7.09 -6.95 1.06
N ASP A 338 6.43 -6.35 0.05
CA ASP A 338 6.79 -5.03 -0.48
C ASP A 338 6.56 -3.92 0.57
N SER A 339 5.48 -4.01 1.36
CA SER A 339 5.18 -3.14 2.51
C SER A 339 6.29 -3.16 3.56
N VAL A 340 6.68 -4.38 3.98
CA VAL A 340 7.70 -4.56 5.00
C VAL A 340 9.04 -4.05 4.49
N ASP A 341 9.38 -4.33 3.23
CA ASP A 341 10.60 -3.83 2.61
C ASP A 341 10.59 -2.32 2.45
N TRP A 342 9.47 -1.72 2.04
CA TRP A 342 9.29 -0.27 2.02
C TRP A 342 9.52 0.36 3.39
N LEU A 343 8.86 -0.15 4.44
CA LEU A 343 9.01 0.39 5.78
C LEU A 343 10.46 0.21 6.28
N LYS A 344 11.14 -0.88 5.93
CA LYS A 344 12.58 -1.05 6.20
C LYS A 344 13.43 -0.06 5.40
N ARG A 345 13.10 0.25 4.14
CA ARG A 345 13.81 1.25 3.34
C ARG A 345 13.75 2.63 4.00
N ILE A 346 12.58 3.04 4.50
CA ILE A 346 12.37 4.40 5.02
C ILE A 346 12.70 4.56 6.52
N GLY A 347 12.64 3.48 7.31
CA GLY A 347 12.90 3.53 8.76
C GLY A 347 14.12 2.72 9.22
N GLY A 348 14.71 1.90 8.35
CA GLY A 348 15.89 1.10 8.64
C GLY A 348 15.73 0.27 9.93
N PRO A 349 16.65 0.37 10.89
CA PRO A 349 16.59 -0.38 12.16
C PRO A 349 15.48 0.12 13.13
N HIS A 350 14.80 1.22 12.81
CA HIS A 350 13.68 1.76 13.60
C HIS A 350 12.32 1.23 13.12
N THR A 351 12.31 0.30 12.16
CA THR A 351 11.09 -0.32 11.64
C THR A 351 10.81 -1.65 12.31
N TYR A 352 9.56 -1.83 12.69
CA TYR A 352 9.06 -3.00 13.40
C TYR A 352 7.77 -3.48 12.77
N VAL A 353 7.58 -4.79 12.81
CA VAL A 353 6.29 -5.42 12.53
C VAL A 353 5.76 -5.99 13.83
N PHE A 354 4.46 -5.84 14.06
CA PHE A 354 3.78 -6.43 15.20
C PHE A 354 2.70 -7.42 14.74
N GLY A 355 3.14 -8.64 14.41
CA GLY A 355 2.24 -9.75 14.14
C GLY A 355 1.41 -10.11 15.39
N TRP A 356 0.12 -10.36 15.22
CA TRP A 356 -0.83 -10.54 16.33
C TRP A 356 -1.89 -11.62 16.07
N ASP A 357 -2.58 -12.06 17.13
CA ASP A 357 -3.62 -13.10 17.03
C ASP A 357 -4.92 -12.51 16.48
N PHE A 358 -4.97 -12.36 15.15
CA PHE A 358 -6.11 -11.80 14.41
C PHE A 358 -7.42 -12.57 14.62
N ARG A 359 -7.37 -13.79 15.18
CA ARG A 359 -8.59 -14.57 15.48
C ARG A 359 -9.43 -13.92 16.59
N LYS A 360 -8.80 -13.13 17.45
CA LYS A 360 -9.41 -12.53 18.65
C LYS A 360 -9.76 -11.06 18.41
N GLY A 361 -10.55 -10.50 19.31
CA GLY A 361 -10.82 -9.06 19.34
C GLY A 361 -9.56 -8.25 19.67
N PRO A 362 -9.47 -6.97 19.27
CA PRO A 362 -8.28 -6.16 19.53
C PRO A 362 -7.97 -6.01 21.02
N ASP A 363 -8.98 -6.03 21.89
CA ASP A 363 -8.88 -5.99 23.35
C ASP A 363 -7.92 -7.03 23.93
N LYS A 364 -7.84 -8.22 23.30
CA LYS A 364 -6.96 -9.31 23.75
C LYS A 364 -5.49 -9.03 23.47
N THR A 365 -5.19 -8.11 22.56
CA THR A 365 -3.85 -7.80 22.08
C THR A 365 -3.27 -6.54 22.73
N LEU A 366 -4.12 -5.64 23.25
CA LEU A 366 -3.72 -4.31 23.73
C LEU A 366 -2.53 -4.31 24.71
N ARG A 367 -2.51 -5.21 25.69
CA ARG A 367 -1.39 -5.29 26.65
C ARG A 367 -0.07 -5.69 25.99
N ARG A 368 -0.10 -6.59 25.00
CA ARG A 368 1.09 -7.04 24.27
C ARG A 368 1.58 -5.94 23.34
N LEU A 369 0.67 -5.23 22.67
CA LEU A 369 1.01 -4.07 21.86
C LEU A 369 1.63 -2.95 22.72
N ASP A 370 1.05 -2.67 23.89
CA ASP A 370 1.57 -1.65 24.81
C ASP A 370 2.99 -1.97 25.30
N ALA A 371 3.21 -3.22 25.73
CA ALA A 371 4.53 -3.69 26.14
C ALA A 371 5.54 -3.65 24.99
N PHE A 372 5.11 -3.94 23.77
CA PHE A 372 5.94 -3.87 22.57
C PHE A 372 6.31 -2.43 22.23
N ILE A 373 5.35 -1.51 22.23
CA ILE A 373 5.58 -0.07 22.04
C ILE A 373 6.53 0.46 23.10
N ASP A 374 6.33 0.10 24.37
CA ASP A 374 7.24 0.51 25.44
C ASP A 374 8.65 -0.08 25.28
N LYS A 375 8.76 -1.30 24.75
CA LYS A 375 10.07 -1.88 24.38
C LYS A 375 10.72 -1.07 23.27
N VAL A 376 10.03 -0.84 22.16
CA VAL A 376 10.53 -0.07 21.01
C VAL A 376 10.96 1.33 21.42
N ARG A 377 10.16 2.00 22.26
CA ARG A 377 10.48 3.31 22.85
C ARG A 377 11.75 3.27 23.69
N ARG A 378 11.94 2.24 24.52
CA ARG A 378 13.17 2.07 25.30
C ARG A 378 14.38 1.75 24.43
N ASP A 379 14.25 0.86 23.45
CA ASP A 379 15.33 0.45 22.56
C ASP A 379 15.91 1.65 21.79
N HIS A 380 15.06 2.64 21.49
CA HIS A 380 15.41 3.82 20.69
C HIS A 380 15.44 5.13 21.49
N ALA A 381 15.36 5.07 22.82
CA ALA A 381 15.19 6.24 23.69
C ALA A 381 14.08 7.23 23.21
N ALA A 382 13.07 6.72 22.51
CA ALA A 382 12.02 7.50 21.88
C ALA A 382 10.83 7.72 22.83
N THR A 383 10.25 8.91 22.82
CA THR A 383 9.06 9.21 23.63
C THR A 383 7.76 8.75 22.98
N LYS A 384 7.73 8.60 21.64
CA LYS A 384 6.55 8.19 20.86
C LYS A 384 6.93 7.31 19.68
N VAL A 385 5.96 6.58 19.13
CA VAL A 385 6.08 5.76 17.91
C VAL A 385 5.10 6.19 16.82
N ALA A 386 5.38 5.82 15.58
CA ALA A 386 4.52 5.99 14.42
C ALA A 386 3.88 4.63 14.13
N ILE A 387 2.58 4.62 13.85
CA ILE A 387 1.87 3.41 13.46
C ILE A 387 1.55 3.48 11.99
N VAL A 388 1.91 2.44 11.25
CA VAL A 388 1.41 2.17 9.90
C VAL A 388 0.47 0.98 10.02
N SER A 389 -0.80 1.16 9.67
CA SER A 389 -1.82 0.16 9.93
C SER A 389 -2.62 -0.15 8.67
N HIS A 390 -2.86 -1.43 8.44
CA HIS A 390 -3.67 -1.92 7.32
C HIS A 390 -4.91 -2.63 7.83
N SER A 391 -6.05 -2.40 7.19
CA SER A 391 -7.25 -3.21 7.37
C SER A 391 -7.63 -3.39 8.87
N TYR A 392 -7.69 -4.62 9.37
CA TYR A 392 -8.01 -4.91 10.77
C TYR A 392 -6.99 -4.33 11.78
N GLY A 393 -5.74 -4.08 11.37
CA GLY A 393 -4.73 -3.40 12.18
C GLY A 393 -5.11 -1.96 12.53
N GLY A 394 -5.94 -1.30 11.72
CA GLY A 394 -6.50 0.02 12.04
C GLY A 394 -7.50 -0.02 13.20
N LEU A 395 -8.27 -1.10 13.34
CA LEU A 395 -9.19 -1.30 14.47
C LEU A 395 -8.40 -1.53 15.77
N LEU A 396 -7.30 -2.29 15.70
CA LEU A 396 -6.37 -2.44 16.83
C LEU A 396 -5.74 -1.10 17.23
N THR A 397 -5.30 -0.31 16.24
CA THR A 397 -4.75 1.03 16.47
C THR A 397 -5.78 1.93 17.14
N ARG A 398 -7.02 1.92 16.65
CA ARG A 398 -8.08 2.78 17.16
C ARG A 398 -8.45 2.45 18.60
N TRP A 399 -8.56 1.16 18.95
CA TRP A 399 -8.80 0.76 20.34
C TRP A 399 -7.57 1.03 21.23
N TYR A 400 -6.36 0.87 20.72
CA TYR A 400 -5.14 1.18 21.49
C TYR A 400 -5.11 2.64 21.93
N VAL A 401 -5.40 3.59 21.03
CA VAL A 401 -5.43 5.02 21.34
C VAL A 401 -6.68 5.47 22.10
N ASP A 402 -7.65 4.59 22.32
CA ASP A 402 -8.86 4.91 23.07
C ASP A 402 -8.58 5.22 24.55
N ASP A 403 -7.45 4.69 25.04
CA ASP A 403 -6.87 4.98 26.35
C ASP A 403 -5.93 6.20 26.22
N PRO A 404 -6.18 7.31 26.94
CA PRO A 404 -5.33 8.51 26.90
C PRO A 404 -3.87 8.24 27.27
N ASP A 405 -3.59 7.26 28.14
CA ASP A 405 -2.23 6.90 28.57
C ASP A 405 -1.43 6.16 27.51
N ARG A 406 -2.14 5.45 26.62
CA ARG A 406 -1.56 4.81 25.44
C ARG A 406 -1.45 5.78 24.29
N ALA A 407 -2.45 6.64 24.11
CA ALA A 407 -2.47 7.67 23.08
C ALA A 407 -1.24 8.58 23.12
N GLN A 408 -0.80 8.97 24.31
CA GLN A 408 0.40 9.80 24.50
C GLN A 408 1.71 9.13 24.06
N LYS A 409 1.71 7.82 23.78
CA LYS A 409 2.85 7.08 23.21
C LYS A 409 2.87 7.10 21.68
N ILE A 410 1.84 7.64 21.03
CA ILE A 410 1.70 7.67 19.57
C ILE A 410 1.94 9.09 19.06
N ALA A 411 2.81 9.22 18.07
CA ALA A 411 3.05 10.49 17.37
C ALA A 411 2.09 10.63 16.19
N ARG A 412 1.98 9.58 15.38
CA ARG A 412 1.26 9.61 14.12
C ARG A 412 0.72 8.24 13.73
N VAL A 413 -0.34 8.25 12.93
CA VAL A 413 -0.96 7.05 12.36
C VAL A 413 -1.15 7.24 10.87
N ALA A 414 -0.48 6.41 10.06
CA ALA A 414 -0.83 6.19 8.66
C ALA A 414 -1.72 4.96 8.58
N ASN A 415 -2.95 5.15 8.13
CA ASN A 415 -3.92 4.08 8.06
C ASN A 415 -4.36 3.83 6.61
N PHE A 416 -4.43 2.55 6.24
CA PHE A 416 -4.84 2.08 4.93
C PHE A 416 -6.03 1.11 5.09
N GLY A 417 -7.09 1.30 4.32
CA GLY A 417 -8.15 0.30 4.10
C GLY A 417 -8.95 -0.15 5.32
N SER A 418 -8.96 0.59 6.44
CA SER A 418 -9.50 0.02 7.69
C SER A 418 -11.03 0.06 7.76
N PRO A 419 -11.71 -1.07 8.06
CA PRO A 419 -13.18 -1.14 8.11
C PRO A 419 -13.74 -0.61 9.44
N TYR A 420 -13.60 0.68 9.72
CA TYR A 420 -14.04 1.26 11.00
C TYR A 420 -15.54 1.08 11.24
N TRP A 421 -16.39 1.25 10.22
CA TRP A 421 -17.83 0.94 10.30
C TRP A 421 -18.15 -0.47 9.79
N GLY A 422 -17.14 -1.33 9.63
CA GLY A 422 -17.24 -2.69 9.10
C GLY A 422 -17.43 -2.78 7.58
N ALA A 423 -17.51 -4.01 7.09
CA ALA A 423 -17.69 -4.38 5.69
C ALA A 423 -18.76 -5.50 5.59
N PRO A 424 -19.82 -5.31 4.78
CA PRO A 424 -20.85 -6.34 4.54
C PRO A 424 -20.29 -7.68 4.06
N LYS A 425 -19.11 -7.64 3.41
CA LYS A 425 -18.31 -8.76 2.95
C LYS A 425 -18.15 -9.89 3.99
N ALA A 426 -17.96 -9.56 5.26
CA ALA A 426 -17.76 -10.54 6.35
C ALA A 426 -18.91 -11.55 6.54
N TRP A 427 -20.11 -11.25 6.02
CA TRP A 427 -21.26 -12.15 6.05
C TRP A 427 -21.00 -13.51 5.40
N PHE A 428 -20.24 -13.54 4.30
CA PHE A 428 -20.09 -14.75 3.48
C PHE A 428 -19.30 -15.84 4.21
N ALA A 429 -18.27 -15.44 4.96
CA ALA A 429 -17.46 -16.37 5.76
C ALA A 429 -18.30 -17.11 6.82
N VAL A 430 -19.28 -16.43 7.41
CA VAL A 430 -20.14 -17.00 8.45
C VAL A 430 -21.32 -17.76 7.85
N ALA A 431 -21.94 -17.22 6.79
CA ALA A 431 -23.18 -17.76 6.25
C ALA A 431 -22.98 -18.87 5.21
N TYR A 432 -21.87 -18.84 4.46
CA TYR A 432 -21.68 -19.70 3.30
C TYR A 432 -20.34 -20.46 3.29
N GLY A 433 -19.36 -20.03 4.07
CA GLY A 433 -18.14 -20.81 4.28
C GLY A 433 -16.98 -20.50 3.34
N TYR A 434 -16.98 -19.29 2.77
CA TYR A 434 -15.92 -18.75 1.93
C TYR A 434 -15.79 -17.24 2.23
N GLU A 435 -14.60 -16.67 2.09
CA GLU A 435 -14.32 -15.28 2.52
C GLU A 435 -15.13 -14.25 1.71
N THR A 436 -15.21 -14.48 0.40
CA THR A 436 -16.10 -13.78 -0.51
C THR A 436 -16.49 -14.64 -1.68
N PRO A 437 -17.54 -14.29 -2.43
CA PRO A 437 -17.67 -14.88 -3.74
C PRO A 437 -16.47 -14.49 -4.62
N THR A 438 -15.79 -13.37 -4.36
CA THR A 438 -14.56 -12.96 -5.04
C THR A 438 -13.26 -13.49 -4.43
N TRP A 439 -12.20 -13.71 -5.21
CA TRP A 439 -10.98 -14.39 -4.75
C TRP A 439 -10.29 -13.62 -3.63
N GLU A 440 -10.24 -14.19 -2.41
CA GLU A 440 -9.14 -13.99 -1.45
C GLU A 440 -8.80 -15.31 -0.71
N MET A 441 -7.49 -15.58 -0.63
CA MET A 441 -6.73 -16.67 0.04
C MET A 441 -7.19 -18.14 0.03
N SER A 442 -8.48 -18.48 -0.08
CA SER A 442 -8.99 -19.82 0.29
C SER A 442 -9.83 -20.56 -0.75
N ASP A 443 -10.35 -19.91 -1.79
CA ASP A 443 -11.57 -20.41 -2.46
C ASP A 443 -11.38 -21.66 -3.34
N ASN A 444 -10.14 -22.02 -3.67
CA ASN A 444 -9.81 -23.24 -4.42
C ASN A 444 -9.21 -24.37 -3.57
N ILE A 445 -9.01 -24.17 -2.25
CA ILE A 445 -8.20 -25.09 -1.41
C ILE A 445 -8.89 -25.43 -0.07
N VAL A 446 -9.97 -24.75 0.31
CA VAL A 446 -10.56 -24.89 1.64
C VAL A 446 -11.80 -25.78 1.67
N ASP A 447 -11.80 -26.76 2.59
CA ASP A 447 -13.01 -27.51 2.95
C ASP A 447 -14.00 -26.57 3.64
N ASN A 448 -15.07 -26.20 2.92
CA ASN A 448 -16.15 -25.31 3.38
C ASN A 448 -16.67 -25.68 4.78
N ALA A 449 -16.69 -26.98 5.14
CA ALA A 449 -17.18 -27.40 6.45
C ALA A 449 -16.22 -27.04 7.60
N ASN A 450 -14.90 -27.09 7.37
CA ASN A 450 -13.90 -26.70 8.36
C ASN A 450 -13.83 -25.18 8.50
N PHE A 451 -13.97 -24.46 7.39
CA PHE A 451 -13.98 -22.99 7.40
C PHE A 451 -15.22 -22.44 8.11
N LEU A 452 -16.41 -22.92 7.76
CA LEU A 452 -17.67 -22.57 8.46
C LEU A 452 -17.59 -22.84 9.95
N HIS A 453 -16.91 -23.90 10.35
CA HIS A 453 -16.76 -24.24 11.75
C HIS A 453 -15.82 -23.28 12.48
N TRP A 454 -14.70 -22.93 11.85
CA TRP A 454 -13.73 -21.97 12.37
C TRP A 454 -14.34 -20.57 12.55
N THR A 455 -15.13 -20.10 11.58
CA THR A 455 -15.71 -18.75 11.59
C THR A 455 -16.81 -18.56 12.64
N ARG A 456 -17.39 -19.63 13.21
CA ARG A 456 -18.50 -19.54 14.19
C ARG A 456 -18.19 -18.68 15.41
N ASN A 457 -16.97 -18.78 15.93
CA ASN A 457 -16.53 -18.09 17.15
C ASN A 457 -15.29 -17.21 16.90
N LEU A 458 -15.02 -16.88 15.64
CA LEU A 458 -13.84 -16.11 15.24
C LEU A 458 -14.05 -14.63 15.56
N THR A 459 -13.85 -14.24 16.81
CA THR A 459 -14.11 -12.87 17.31
C THR A 459 -13.53 -11.78 16.42
N GLY A 460 -12.34 -11.99 15.85
CA GLY A 460 -11.72 -11.01 14.96
C GLY A 460 -12.54 -10.75 13.70
N MET A 461 -13.09 -11.79 13.08
CA MET A 461 -14.02 -11.67 11.94
C MET A 461 -15.27 -10.88 12.34
N TYR A 462 -15.70 -11.00 13.59
CA TYR A 462 -16.93 -10.35 14.06
C TYR A 462 -16.75 -8.83 14.14
N TYR A 463 -15.52 -8.34 14.34
CA TYR A 463 -15.18 -6.91 14.28
C TYR A 463 -15.17 -6.37 12.86
N LEU A 464 -15.21 -7.22 11.83
CA LEU A 464 -15.30 -6.77 10.44
C LEU A 464 -16.75 -6.55 10.00
N PHE A 465 -17.75 -6.98 10.77
CA PHE A 465 -19.16 -6.72 10.43
C PHE A 465 -19.54 -5.25 10.64
N PRO A 466 -20.51 -4.72 9.86
CA PRO A 466 -20.94 -3.35 10.07
C PRO A 466 -21.55 -3.07 11.44
N GLY A 467 -20.98 -2.07 12.11
CA GLY A 467 -21.34 -1.61 13.45
C GLY A 467 -22.62 -0.76 13.49
N GLN A 468 -22.93 -0.19 14.65
CA GLN A 468 -24.13 0.64 14.80
C GLN A 468 -24.02 1.94 13.99
N ALA A 469 -22.82 2.51 13.88
CA ALA A 469 -22.57 3.71 13.10
C ALA A 469 -22.98 3.57 11.61
N TRP A 470 -22.83 2.38 11.00
CA TRP A 470 -23.34 2.12 9.65
C TRP A 470 -24.84 2.40 9.54
N PHE A 471 -25.63 1.83 10.45
CA PHE A 471 -27.09 1.97 10.45
C PHE A 471 -27.52 3.42 10.71
N ASP A 472 -26.78 4.14 11.54
CA ASP A 472 -27.14 5.48 11.99
C ASP A 472 -26.75 6.57 10.98
N HIS A 473 -25.65 6.38 10.24
CA HIS A 473 -25.06 7.42 9.39
C HIS A 473 -25.25 7.20 7.88
N ILE A 474 -25.59 6.00 7.42
CA ILE A 474 -25.86 5.75 6.00
C ILE A 474 -27.35 5.90 5.73
N PRO A 475 -27.78 6.83 4.86
CA PRO A 475 -29.20 7.12 4.68
C PRO A 475 -29.92 6.09 3.79
N GLY A 476 -31.25 6.11 3.88
CA GLY A 476 -32.11 5.40 2.93
C GLY A 476 -31.98 3.88 2.98
N LYS A 477 -32.00 3.24 1.82
CA LYS A 477 -31.90 1.77 1.72
C LYS A 477 -30.51 1.24 2.07
N GLY A 478 -29.45 2.03 1.89
CA GLY A 478 -28.08 1.65 2.24
C GLY A 478 -27.84 1.46 3.75
N SER A 479 -28.69 2.07 4.61
CA SER A 479 -28.64 1.86 6.07
C SER A 479 -28.72 0.39 6.47
N ALA A 480 -29.45 -0.42 5.70
CA ALA A 480 -29.66 -1.83 5.98
C ALA A 480 -28.72 -2.67 5.11
N TRP A 481 -27.45 -2.79 5.51
CA TRP A 481 -26.47 -3.58 4.77
C TRP A 481 -26.84 -5.06 4.62
N LEU A 482 -27.70 -5.59 5.50
CA LEU A 482 -28.18 -6.98 5.44
C LEU A 482 -29.70 -7.04 5.37
N GLU A 483 -30.19 -7.84 4.44
CA GLU A 483 -31.57 -8.31 4.34
C GLU A 483 -31.60 -9.83 4.47
N VAL A 484 -32.49 -10.36 5.31
CA VAL A 484 -32.76 -11.81 5.37
C VAL A 484 -34.22 -12.04 5.02
N ASN A 485 -34.49 -12.83 3.99
CA ASN A 485 -35.85 -13.12 3.52
C ASN A 485 -36.68 -11.85 3.25
N GLU A 486 -36.13 -10.86 2.54
CA GLU A 486 -36.79 -9.57 2.22
C GLU A 486 -37.16 -8.74 3.47
N ALA A 487 -36.46 -8.97 4.59
CA ALA A 487 -36.56 -8.18 5.81
C ALA A 487 -35.22 -7.47 6.07
N PRO A 488 -35.15 -6.13 5.97
CA PRO A 488 -33.93 -5.37 6.26
C PRO A 488 -33.62 -5.36 7.74
N MET A 489 -32.36 -5.63 8.08
CA MET A 489 -31.84 -5.42 9.43
C MET A 489 -31.70 -3.91 9.66
N ARG A 490 -32.10 -3.44 10.85
CA ARG A 490 -32.16 -2.01 11.17
C ARG A 490 -31.20 -1.55 12.27
N ASN A 491 -30.50 -2.48 12.89
CA ASN A 491 -29.51 -2.23 13.93
C ASN A 491 -28.68 -3.49 14.16
N THR A 492 -27.62 -3.35 14.96
CA THR A 492 -26.70 -4.45 15.29
C THR A 492 -27.36 -5.60 16.03
N THR A 493 -28.41 -5.35 16.83
CA THR A 493 -29.17 -6.44 17.50
C THR A 493 -29.86 -7.34 16.48
N GLN A 494 -30.45 -6.75 15.44
CA GLN A 494 -31.09 -7.52 14.38
C GLN A 494 -30.07 -8.23 13.49
N ALA A 495 -28.94 -7.58 13.18
CA ALA A 495 -27.85 -8.20 12.44
C ALA A 495 -27.22 -9.37 13.19
N ALA A 496 -26.96 -9.22 14.50
CA ALA A 496 -26.44 -10.30 15.35
C ALA A 496 -27.40 -11.50 15.42
N TRP A 497 -28.71 -11.24 15.48
CA TRP A 497 -29.71 -12.30 15.36
C TRP A 497 -29.59 -13.03 14.01
N ALA A 498 -29.45 -12.30 12.91
CA ALA A 498 -29.29 -12.90 11.57
C ALA A 498 -28.00 -13.74 11.47
N ILE A 499 -26.89 -13.26 12.03
CA ILE A 499 -25.62 -14.00 12.15
C ILE A 499 -25.86 -15.33 12.91
N GLY A 500 -26.60 -15.28 14.02
CA GLY A 500 -26.98 -16.48 14.77
C GLY A 500 -27.80 -17.47 13.95
N GLN A 501 -28.72 -16.97 13.11
CA GLN A 501 -29.52 -17.84 12.24
C GLN A 501 -28.70 -18.46 11.11
N ALA A 502 -27.60 -17.83 10.70
CA ALA A 502 -26.67 -18.34 9.70
C ALA A 502 -25.63 -19.34 10.25
N GLY A 503 -25.68 -19.65 11.56
CA GLY A 503 -24.75 -20.59 12.20
C GLY A 503 -23.57 -19.93 12.91
N GLY A 504 -23.54 -18.60 12.95
CA GLY A 504 -22.61 -17.83 13.77
C GLY A 504 -23.05 -17.70 15.24
N ASN A 505 -22.26 -17.00 16.03
CA ASN A 505 -22.47 -16.78 17.46
C ASN A 505 -23.14 -15.41 17.73
N GLU A 506 -24.47 -15.40 17.86
CA GLU A 506 -25.24 -14.18 18.13
C GLU A 506 -24.78 -13.41 19.39
N ALA A 507 -24.39 -14.11 20.45
CA ALA A 507 -23.96 -13.48 21.70
C ALA A 507 -22.61 -12.77 21.50
N LEU A 508 -21.68 -13.40 20.79
CA LEU A 508 -20.40 -12.80 20.44
C LEU A 508 -20.59 -11.58 19.52
N ALA A 509 -21.47 -11.67 18.52
CA ALA A 509 -21.79 -10.54 17.61
C ALA A 509 -22.35 -9.33 18.37
N LYS A 510 -23.19 -9.54 19.39
CA LYS A 510 -23.68 -8.45 20.25
C LYS A 510 -22.56 -7.81 21.07
N THR A 511 -21.68 -8.63 21.66
CA THR A 511 -20.53 -8.15 22.44
C THR A 511 -19.59 -7.31 21.56
N VAL A 512 -19.29 -7.78 20.35
CA VAL A 512 -18.43 -7.08 19.40
C VAL A 512 -19.06 -5.78 18.90
N ALA A 513 -20.36 -5.77 18.63
CA ALA A 513 -21.06 -4.54 18.25
C ALA A 513 -21.00 -3.46 19.33
N ALA A 514 -20.97 -3.83 20.62
CA ALA A 514 -20.73 -2.88 21.71
C ALA A 514 -19.28 -2.38 21.71
N GLY A 515 -18.29 -3.27 21.52
CA GLY A 515 -16.88 -2.87 21.40
C GLY A 515 -16.61 -1.90 20.25
N HIS A 516 -17.30 -2.07 19.11
CA HIS A 516 -17.29 -1.11 18.01
C HIS A 516 -17.72 0.28 18.46
N LYS A 517 -18.91 0.37 19.05
CA LYS A 517 -19.48 1.63 19.54
C LYS A 517 -18.59 2.32 20.58
N ASP A 518 -18.00 1.53 21.48
CA ASP A 518 -17.29 2.06 22.64
C ASP A 518 -15.84 2.48 22.29
N HIS A 519 -15.20 1.82 21.32
CA HIS A 519 -13.75 1.96 21.12
C HIS A 519 -13.29 2.17 19.67
N ILE A 520 -14.10 1.81 18.66
CA ILE A 520 -13.71 1.88 17.25
C ILE A 520 -14.37 3.07 16.55
N ASP A 521 -15.67 3.25 16.77
CA ASP A 521 -16.48 4.27 16.11
C ASP A 521 -16.01 5.69 16.50
N GLY A 522 -15.65 6.46 15.47
CA GLY A 522 -15.20 7.84 15.52
C GLY A 522 -13.71 7.99 15.86
N PHE A 523 -12.99 8.83 15.11
CA PHE A 523 -11.56 9.07 15.33
C PHE A 523 -11.31 9.82 16.65
N LYS A 524 -10.16 9.55 17.27
CA LYS A 524 -9.65 10.24 18.47
C LYS A 524 -8.20 10.67 18.25
N THR A 525 -7.98 11.96 18.13
CA THR A 525 -6.65 12.58 17.95
C THR A 525 -6.19 13.38 19.17
N TYR A 526 -7.05 13.54 20.17
CA TYR A 526 -6.78 14.29 21.40
C TYR A 526 -6.37 15.74 21.11
N GLY A 527 -7.16 16.44 20.29
CA GLY A 527 -6.87 17.81 19.89
C GLY A 527 -5.66 17.93 18.96
N GLY A 528 -5.38 16.89 18.17
CA GLY A 528 -4.22 16.84 17.27
C GLY A 528 -2.92 16.37 17.93
N ALA A 529 -2.95 15.88 19.17
CA ALA A 529 -1.77 15.28 19.82
C ALA A 529 -1.28 14.00 19.12
N ILE A 530 -2.16 13.35 18.36
CA ILE A 530 -1.83 12.30 17.38
C ILE A 530 -2.12 12.85 15.98
N ASP A 531 -1.10 12.90 15.12
CA ASP A 531 -1.28 13.20 13.69
C ASP A 531 -1.80 11.95 12.98
N TRP A 532 -3.14 11.83 12.89
CA TRP A 532 -3.80 10.70 12.26
C TRP A 532 -4.19 11.06 10.83
N ARG A 533 -3.79 10.21 9.88
CA ARG A 533 -4.16 10.34 8.47
C ARG A 533 -4.64 9.01 7.93
N ILE A 534 -5.64 9.08 7.06
CA ILE A 534 -6.19 7.92 6.37
C ILE A 534 -5.90 8.03 4.88
N PHE A 535 -5.43 6.93 4.30
CA PHE A 535 -5.14 6.73 2.89
C PHE A 535 -6.12 5.70 2.39
N VAL A 536 -6.98 6.12 1.45
CA VAL A 536 -8.25 5.46 1.20
C VAL A 536 -8.35 5.07 -0.26
N GLY A 537 -8.44 3.77 -0.52
CA GLY A 537 -8.73 3.23 -1.83
C GLY A 537 -10.17 3.53 -2.27
N SER A 538 -10.31 3.90 -3.53
CA SER A 538 -11.60 4.15 -4.17
C SER A 538 -11.60 3.60 -5.59
N GLU A 539 -12.76 3.67 -6.26
CA GLU A 539 -13.03 3.19 -7.62
C GLU A 539 -13.31 1.68 -7.75
N LYS A 540 -13.00 0.86 -6.74
CA LYS A 540 -13.26 -0.57 -6.83
C LYS A 540 -14.70 -0.92 -6.42
N PRO A 541 -15.39 -1.81 -7.17
CA PRO A 541 -16.69 -2.34 -6.76
C PRO A 541 -16.55 -3.05 -5.42
N THR A 542 -17.21 -2.52 -4.39
CA THR A 542 -17.11 -3.03 -3.03
C THR A 542 -18.49 -3.35 -2.49
N MET A 543 -18.65 -4.49 -1.84
CA MET A 543 -19.98 -4.96 -1.45
C MET A 543 -20.60 -4.08 -0.36
N GLY A 544 -21.73 -3.44 -0.66
CA GLY A 544 -22.41 -2.48 0.23
C GLY A 544 -23.71 -2.98 0.85
N HIS A 545 -24.32 -3.99 0.24
CA HIS A 545 -25.59 -4.56 0.67
C HIS A 545 -25.64 -6.04 0.31
N VAL A 546 -26.19 -6.85 1.19
CA VAL A 546 -26.40 -8.29 1.01
C VAL A 546 -27.86 -8.62 1.29
N ARG A 547 -28.49 -9.35 0.38
CA ARG A 547 -29.79 -9.98 0.53
C ARG A 547 -29.64 -11.49 0.51
N ALA A 548 -29.79 -12.09 1.68
CA ALA A 548 -29.69 -13.51 1.92
C ALA A 548 -31.08 -14.16 2.10
N TYR A 549 -31.15 -15.45 1.79
CA TYR A 549 -32.34 -16.28 2.04
C TYR A 549 -31.95 -17.51 2.85
N THR A 550 -32.75 -17.87 3.85
CA THR A 550 -32.37 -18.90 4.86
C THR A 550 -32.22 -20.32 4.31
N ASP A 551 -32.65 -20.56 3.06
CA ASP A 551 -32.68 -21.88 2.43
C ASP A 551 -32.04 -21.85 1.03
N ASP A 552 -31.26 -20.82 0.74
CA ASP A 552 -30.62 -20.58 -0.53
C ASP A 552 -29.16 -20.20 -0.28
N THR A 553 -28.26 -20.77 -1.06
CA THR A 553 -26.81 -20.53 -0.95
C THR A 553 -26.32 -19.45 -1.92
N ASP A 554 -27.18 -18.95 -2.81
CA ASP A 554 -26.87 -17.87 -3.74
C ASP A 554 -27.56 -16.57 -3.25
N PRO A 555 -26.83 -15.69 -2.52
CA PRO A 555 -27.33 -14.39 -2.11
C PRO A 555 -27.33 -13.39 -3.27
N GLN A 556 -28.15 -12.35 -3.13
CA GLN A 556 -28.06 -11.15 -3.95
C GLN A 556 -27.27 -10.08 -3.19
N PHE A 557 -26.60 -9.18 -3.89
CA PHE A 557 -25.87 -8.09 -3.28
C PHE A 557 -25.77 -6.92 -4.26
N SER A 558 -25.31 -5.77 -3.78
CA SER A 558 -25.04 -4.61 -4.65
C SER A 558 -23.74 -3.94 -4.27
N TRP A 559 -23.20 -3.22 -5.25
CA TRP A 559 -21.88 -2.62 -5.20
C TRP A 559 -21.94 -1.14 -4.81
N ILE A 560 -21.02 -0.72 -3.97
CA ILE A 560 -20.71 0.66 -3.61
C ILE A 560 -19.22 0.91 -3.81
N ASN A 561 -18.81 2.17 -3.74
CA ASN A 561 -17.41 2.56 -3.91
C ASN A 561 -16.55 2.12 -2.71
N GLY A 562 -15.29 1.76 -2.97
CA GLY A 562 -14.30 1.35 -1.98
C GLY A 562 -13.04 0.78 -2.65
N ASP A 563 -12.35 -0.10 -1.94
CA ASP A 563 -11.08 -0.74 -2.35
C ASP A 563 -11.25 -2.21 -2.81
N GLY A 564 -12.50 -2.68 -2.94
CA GLY A 564 -12.88 -4.07 -3.29
C GLY A 564 -13.25 -4.92 -2.07
N THR A 565 -12.80 -4.54 -0.87
CA THR A 565 -13.07 -5.27 0.37
C THR A 565 -13.82 -4.39 1.38
N VAL A 566 -13.34 -3.18 1.62
CA VAL A 566 -13.86 -2.23 2.60
C VAL A 566 -14.52 -1.05 1.91
N PRO A 567 -15.83 -0.83 2.15
CA PRO A 567 -16.53 0.33 1.62
C PRO A 567 -15.86 1.65 1.97
N LEU A 568 -15.81 2.57 1.00
CA LEU A 568 -15.24 3.91 1.15
C LEU A 568 -15.83 4.66 2.36
N VAL A 569 -17.16 4.52 2.58
CA VAL A 569 -17.88 5.11 3.73
C VAL A 569 -17.36 4.61 5.08
N SER A 570 -16.91 3.36 5.14
CA SER A 570 -16.41 2.71 6.34
C SER A 570 -14.99 3.16 6.67
N GLN A 571 -14.13 3.28 5.66
CA GLN A 571 -12.75 3.75 5.82
C GLN A 571 -12.69 5.19 6.34
N ARG A 572 -13.57 6.08 5.83
CA ARG A 572 -13.57 7.50 6.19
C ARG A 572 -14.43 7.86 7.40
N GLN A 573 -15.29 6.95 7.86
CA GLN A 573 -16.28 7.21 8.91
C GLN A 573 -17.18 8.43 8.64
N SER A 574 -17.61 8.58 7.39
CA SER A 574 -18.55 9.59 6.91
C SER A 574 -19.28 9.10 5.65
N PHE A 575 -20.49 9.59 5.39
CA PHE A 575 -21.28 9.09 4.27
C PHE A 575 -20.83 9.63 2.91
N ARG A 576 -20.32 10.86 2.81
CA ARG A 576 -19.77 11.45 1.58
C ARG A 576 -18.40 12.08 1.84
N ALA A 577 -17.63 12.26 0.76
CA ALA A 577 -16.44 13.11 0.81
C ALA A 577 -16.84 14.53 1.25
N GLY A 578 -16.06 15.11 2.15
CA GLY A 578 -16.35 16.41 2.75
C GLY A 578 -17.40 16.42 3.86
N ASP A 579 -18.17 15.34 4.07
CA ASP A 579 -19.02 15.23 5.26
C ASP A 579 -18.15 15.16 6.51
N ARG A 580 -18.63 15.72 7.62
CA ARG A 580 -17.94 15.63 8.92
C ARG A 580 -17.79 14.16 9.31
N GLN A 581 -16.55 13.75 9.57
CA GLN A 581 -16.25 12.41 10.07
C GLN A 581 -16.78 12.24 11.49
N MET A 582 -17.14 11.00 11.85
CA MET A 582 -17.46 10.67 13.23
C MET A 582 -16.22 10.87 14.12
N GLY A 583 -16.39 11.53 15.26
CA GLY A 583 -15.28 11.88 16.16
C GLY A 583 -14.49 13.11 15.70
N ASP A 584 -13.18 13.06 15.93
CA ASP A 584 -12.22 14.06 15.48
C ASP A 584 -12.07 14.02 13.95
N GLN A 585 -11.72 15.16 13.34
CA GLN A 585 -11.44 15.19 11.90
C GLN A 585 -9.99 14.80 11.66
N VAL A 586 -9.79 13.86 10.75
CA VAL A 586 -8.48 13.36 10.31
C VAL A 586 -8.30 13.65 8.83
N LYS A 587 -7.07 13.90 8.41
CA LYS A 587 -6.80 14.19 7.00
C LYS A 587 -6.98 12.93 6.17
N THR A 588 -7.73 13.04 5.07
CA THR A 588 -8.01 11.94 4.14
C THR A 588 -7.29 12.19 2.83
N TYR A 589 -6.59 11.17 2.35
CA TYR A 589 -5.99 11.11 1.03
C TYR A 589 -6.64 9.95 0.29
N ASN A 590 -7.00 10.15 -0.96
CA ASN A 590 -7.62 9.13 -1.79
C ASN A 590 -6.64 8.71 -2.89
N PHE A 591 -6.73 7.46 -3.29
CA PHE A 591 -6.09 6.94 -4.50
C PHE A 591 -7.08 6.03 -5.22
N CYS A 592 -6.75 5.66 -6.45
CA CYS A 592 -7.69 5.06 -7.38
C CYS A 592 -7.11 3.81 -8.02
N ASP A 593 -7.97 2.89 -8.41
CA ASP A 593 -7.60 1.66 -9.13
C ASP A 593 -6.64 0.70 -8.38
N VAL A 594 -6.45 0.89 -7.08
CA VAL A 594 -5.69 -0.03 -6.21
C VAL A 594 -6.65 -0.89 -5.40
N SER A 595 -6.40 -2.20 -5.36
CA SER A 595 -7.19 -3.15 -4.57
C SER A 595 -6.76 -3.12 -3.09
N HIS A 596 -7.63 -3.57 -2.19
CA HIS A 596 -7.39 -3.57 -0.75
C HIS A 596 -6.02 -4.12 -0.32
N MET A 597 -5.58 -5.21 -0.94
CA MET A 597 -4.28 -5.82 -0.64
C MET A 597 -3.10 -5.09 -1.26
N GLY A 598 -3.30 -4.26 -2.28
CA GLY A 598 -2.25 -3.46 -2.92
C GLY A 598 -2.02 -2.10 -2.28
N GLU A 599 -2.89 -1.64 -1.37
CA GLU A 599 -2.86 -0.26 -0.84
C GLU A 599 -1.56 0.14 -0.16
N MET A 600 -0.84 -0.83 0.43
CA MET A 600 0.49 -0.59 1.02
C MET A 600 1.63 -1.17 0.18
N GLU A 601 1.33 -1.90 -0.89
CA GLU A 601 2.32 -2.54 -1.77
C GLU A 601 2.61 -1.69 -3.01
N ASP A 602 1.71 -0.76 -3.36
CA ASP A 602 1.86 0.14 -4.50
C ASP A 602 3.00 1.17 -4.29
N GLU A 603 4.03 1.12 -5.14
CA GLU A 603 5.23 1.94 -5.00
C GLU A 603 4.97 3.46 -5.08
N ASP A 604 4.02 3.89 -5.91
CA ASP A 604 3.70 5.31 -6.07
C ASP A 604 3.01 5.83 -4.80
N ILE A 605 2.10 5.05 -4.22
CA ILE A 605 1.48 5.35 -2.92
C ILE A 605 2.55 5.35 -1.82
N GLN A 606 3.42 4.34 -1.78
CA GLN A 606 4.51 4.26 -0.81
C GLN A 606 5.40 5.52 -0.84
N GLU A 607 5.84 5.96 -2.02
CA GLU A 607 6.66 7.16 -2.19
C GLU A 607 5.91 8.41 -1.72
N ALA A 608 4.63 8.56 -2.11
CA ALA A 608 3.82 9.72 -1.74
C ALA A 608 3.56 9.80 -0.22
N VAL A 609 3.39 8.67 0.47
CA VAL A 609 3.11 8.62 1.92
C VAL A 609 4.36 8.69 2.78
N THR A 610 5.52 8.29 2.24
CA THR A 610 6.81 8.25 2.98
C THR A 610 7.11 9.51 3.80
N PRO A 611 6.98 10.75 3.27
CA PRO A 611 7.25 11.97 4.04
C PRO A 611 6.41 12.09 5.31
N PHE A 612 5.16 11.61 5.30
CA PHE A 612 4.31 11.61 6.50
C PHE A 612 4.82 10.62 7.55
N ILE A 613 5.12 9.40 7.13
CA ILE A 613 5.55 8.34 8.04
C ILE A 613 6.88 8.73 8.70
N THR A 614 7.85 9.22 7.93
CA THR A 614 9.19 9.56 8.43
C THR A 614 9.21 10.88 9.19
N THR A 615 8.65 11.96 8.63
CA THR A 615 8.80 13.33 9.18
C THR A 615 7.51 13.99 9.66
N GLY A 616 6.34 13.47 9.26
CA GLY A 616 5.05 14.11 9.54
C GLY A 616 4.70 15.15 8.48
N ALA A 617 5.55 15.35 7.48
CA ALA A 617 5.26 16.22 6.34
C ALA A 617 3.96 15.82 5.64
N ASN A 618 3.32 16.78 4.98
CA ASN A 618 2.16 16.49 4.16
C ASN A 618 2.61 15.75 2.89
N PRO A 619 2.00 14.60 2.56
CA PRO A 619 2.05 14.02 1.22
C PRO A 619 1.63 15.07 0.19
N VAL A 620 2.28 15.01 -0.98
CA VAL A 620 1.92 15.81 -2.14
C VAL A 620 0.63 15.23 -2.73
N VAL A 621 -0.34 16.11 -3.00
CA VAL A 621 -1.57 15.77 -3.71
C VAL A 621 -1.39 16.27 -5.13
N ASP A 622 -1.06 15.36 -6.05
CA ASP A 622 -0.79 15.65 -7.46
C ASP A 622 -2.02 15.47 -8.35
N GLY A 623 -3.09 14.86 -7.82
CA GLY A 623 -4.30 14.55 -8.57
C GLY A 623 -4.20 13.27 -9.41
N GLU A 624 -3.03 12.61 -9.44
CA GLU A 624 -2.78 11.36 -10.14
C GLU A 624 -2.69 10.21 -9.13
N THR A 625 -1.65 10.22 -8.29
CA THR A 625 -1.36 9.24 -7.24
C THR A 625 -2.21 9.50 -6.00
N LEU A 626 -2.13 10.70 -5.42
CA LEU A 626 -2.94 11.10 -4.28
C LEU A 626 -3.91 12.22 -4.66
N ARG A 627 -5.13 12.12 -4.14
CA ARG A 627 -6.28 12.99 -4.47
C ARG A 627 -7.04 13.43 -3.24
N ASP A 628 -7.56 14.65 -3.29
CA ASP A 628 -8.46 15.17 -2.25
C ASP A 628 -9.85 14.51 -2.31
N ASP A 629 -10.34 14.24 -3.52
CA ASP A 629 -11.63 13.61 -3.76
C ASP A 629 -11.49 12.14 -4.17
N PRO A 630 -12.42 11.26 -3.74
CA PRO A 630 -12.43 9.86 -4.15
C PRO A 630 -12.76 9.72 -5.63
N CYS A 631 -12.16 8.71 -6.27
CA CYS A 631 -12.48 8.37 -7.64
C CYS A 631 -13.88 7.76 -7.73
N PRO A 632 -14.70 8.14 -8.75
CA PRO A 632 -16.03 7.59 -8.91
C PRO A 632 -15.96 6.13 -9.33
N LEU A 633 -16.90 5.34 -8.80
CA LEU A 633 -17.16 3.97 -9.24
C LEU A 633 -17.84 3.98 -10.62
N ASP A 634 -17.22 3.34 -11.59
CA ASP A 634 -17.71 3.19 -12.96
C ASP A 634 -17.32 1.78 -13.47
N THR A 635 -18.24 0.84 -13.36
CA THR A 635 -17.96 -0.59 -13.60
C THR A 635 -19.18 -1.30 -14.20
N SER A 636 -19.01 -2.54 -14.66
CA SER A 636 -20.08 -3.42 -15.09
C SER A 636 -19.98 -4.78 -14.42
N GLU A 637 -21.12 -5.28 -13.94
CA GLU A 637 -21.30 -6.65 -13.49
C GLU A 637 -21.76 -7.53 -14.65
N TYR A 638 -21.21 -8.74 -14.71
CA TYR A 638 -21.53 -9.78 -15.67
C TYR A 638 -22.06 -10.99 -14.92
N GLU A 639 -23.25 -11.46 -15.30
CA GLU A 639 -23.88 -12.67 -14.76
C GLU A 639 -24.20 -13.65 -15.89
N PHE A 640 -23.64 -14.85 -15.82
CA PHE A 640 -23.85 -15.92 -16.78
C PHE A 640 -24.83 -16.96 -16.22
N GLU A 641 -25.85 -17.27 -17.01
CA GLU A 641 -26.84 -18.31 -16.73
C GLU A 641 -26.71 -19.45 -17.75
N GLY A 642 -26.41 -20.68 -17.29
CA GLY A 642 -26.29 -21.89 -18.12
C GLY A 642 -25.17 -22.82 -17.63
N ASP A 643 -24.68 -23.72 -18.49
CA ASP A 643 -23.57 -24.65 -18.21
C ASP A 643 -22.19 -24.04 -18.56
N GLU A 644 -22.10 -22.71 -18.72
CA GLU A 644 -20.86 -22.01 -19.02
C GLU A 644 -19.85 -22.11 -17.87
N ASP A 645 -18.60 -22.47 -18.20
CA ASP A 645 -17.47 -22.49 -17.28
C ASP A 645 -16.47 -21.36 -17.57
N ASP A 646 -15.54 -21.15 -16.64
CA ASP A 646 -14.42 -20.20 -16.72
C ASP A 646 -13.64 -20.27 -18.05
N LYS A 647 -13.56 -21.45 -18.67
CA LYS A 647 -12.86 -21.69 -19.96
C LYS A 647 -13.61 -21.16 -21.17
N SER A 648 -14.91 -20.90 -21.04
CA SER A 648 -15.74 -20.34 -22.12
C SER A 648 -15.62 -18.80 -22.22
N ILE A 649 -14.91 -18.18 -21.28
CA ILE A 649 -14.74 -16.73 -21.18
C ILE A 649 -13.28 -16.34 -21.41
N SER A 650 -13.08 -15.30 -22.22
CA SER A 650 -11.78 -14.63 -22.30
C SER A 650 -11.90 -13.12 -22.27
N ILE A 651 -10.93 -12.47 -21.64
CA ILE A 651 -10.91 -11.02 -21.41
C ILE A 651 -9.67 -10.43 -22.09
N SER A 652 -9.84 -9.30 -22.77
CA SER A 652 -8.70 -8.55 -23.32
C SER A 652 -8.83 -7.07 -23.01
N GLU A 653 -7.71 -6.38 -22.76
CA GLU A 653 -7.68 -4.92 -22.74
C GLU A 653 -7.98 -4.34 -24.15
N GLY A 654 -8.73 -3.23 -24.20
CA GLY A 654 -9.18 -2.56 -25.42
C GLY A 654 -10.60 -2.93 -25.89
N ILE A 655 -11.21 -2.07 -26.73
CA ILE A 655 -12.51 -2.32 -27.38
C ILE A 655 -12.29 -2.70 -28.85
N GLU A 656 -12.75 -3.89 -29.25
CA GLU A 656 -12.77 -4.28 -30.67
C GLU A 656 -13.99 -3.73 -31.42
N GLY A 657 -13.79 -3.27 -32.67
CA GLY A 657 -14.88 -3.00 -33.60
C GLY A 657 -15.56 -1.63 -33.52
N VAL A 658 -15.11 -0.72 -32.64
CA VAL A 658 -15.51 0.70 -32.70
C VAL A 658 -14.64 1.41 -33.72
N LYS A 659 -15.24 1.97 -34.79
CA LYS A 659 -14.52 2.87 -35.71
C LYS A 659 -13.98 4.05 -34.91
N ALA A 660 -12.68 4.07 -34.69
CA ALA A 660 -11.98 5.15 -34.00
C ALA A 660 -12.30 6.50 -34.68
N SER A 661 -12.91 7.43 -33.94
CA SER A 661 -12.89 8.84 -34.33
C SER A 661 -11.48 9.38 -34.08
N ARG A 662 -10.64 9.26 -35.10
CA ARG A 662 -9.46 10.08 -35.43
C ARG A 662 -8.75 10.81 -34.26
N ALA A 663 -7.76 10.14 -33.68
CA ALA A 663 -6.49 10.75 -33.26
C ALA A 663 -5.40 9.65 -33.18
N PRO A 664 -4.19 9.85 -33.73
CA PRO A 664 -3.11 8.89 -33.63
C PRO A 664 -2.26 9.19 -32.39
N SER A 665 -2.36 8.36 -31.35
CA SER A 665 -1.29 8.23 -30.37
C SER A 665 -1.00 6.75 -30.17
N GLN A 666 0.28 6.41 -30.25
CA GLN A 666 0.84 5.08 -30.08
C GLN A 666 0.28 4.42 -28.80
N THR A 667 -0.68 3.50 -28.96
CA THR A 667 -1.13 2.62 -27.88
C THR A 667 -0.27 1.35 -27.93
N PRO A 668 0.25 0.83 -26.81
CA PRO A 668 0.90 -0.47 -26.80
C PRO A 668 -0.04 -1.54 -27.35
N ALA A 669 0.49 -2.52 -28.07
CA ALA A 669 -0.30 -3.60 -28.64
C ALA A 669 -1.18 -4.27 -27.57
N ALA A 670 -2.47 -4.46 -27.87
CA ALA A 670 -3.41 -5.14 -26.99
C ALA A 670 -2.82 -6.50 -26.55
N THR A 671 -2.67 -6.70 -25.24
CA THR A 671 -2.37 -8.02 -24.69
C THR A 671 -3.44 -9.00 -25.16
N GLY A 672 -3.03 -10.18 -25.64
CA GLY A 672 -3.96 -11.20 -26.16
C GLY A 672 -5.03 -11.62 -25.15
N PRO A 673 -6.07 -12.36 -25.57
CA PRO A 673 -7.14 -12.80 -24.70
C PRO A 673 -6.61 -13.62 -23.51
N MET A 674 -6.95 -13.21 -22.30
CA MET A 674 -6.64 -13.87 -21.03
C MET A 674 -7.81 -14.77 -20.60
N SER A 675 -7.55 -15.82 -19.84
CA SER A 675 -8.61 -16.56 -19.15
C SER A 675 -9.26 -15.69 -18.07
N LEU A 676 -10.44 -16.10 -17.57
CA LEU A 676 -11.11 -15.36 -16.49
C LEU A 676 -10.24 -15.31 -15.21
N ASP A 677 -9.60 -16.43 -14.85
CA ASP A 677 -8.68 -16.48 -13.70
C ASP A 677 -7.44 -15.61 -13.91
N ASP A 678 -6.84 -15.61 -15.10
CA ASP A 678 -5.68 -14.75 -15.41
C ASP A 678 -6.06 -13.26 -15.37
N ALA A 679 -7.27 -12.91 -15.80
CA ALA A 679 -7.78 -11.55 -15.74
C ALA A 679 -8.08 -11.10 -14.30
N GLU A 680 -8.55 -12.01 -13.44
CA GLU A 680 -8.69 -11.80 -12.00
C GLU A 680 -7.31 -11.60 -11.35
N LEU A 681 -6.34 -12.45 -11.67
CA LEU A 681 -4.94 -12.32 -11.24
C LEU A 681 -4.29 -11.00 -11.70
N ALA A 682 -4.65 -10.51 -12.89
CA ALA A 682 -4.20 -9.23 -13.43
C ALA A 682 -4.98 -8.02 -12.86
N GLY A 683 -5.97 -8.24 -11.98
CA GLY A 683 -6.75 -7.17 -11.35
C GLY A 683 -7.70 -6.44 -12.30
N LEU A 684 -8.07 -7.05 -13.43
CA LEU A 684 -9.01 -6.49 -14.42
C LEU A 684 -10.48 -6.75 -14.07
N VAL A 685 -10.73 -7.85 -13.37
CA VAL A 685 -12.05 -8.26 -12.86
C VAL A 685 -11.95 -8.86 -11.47
N ASP A 686 -13.07 -8.94 -10.77
CA ASP A 686 -13.24 -9.70 -9.53
C ASP A 686 -14.32 -10.77 -9.74
N VAL A 687 -13.97 -12.05 -9.64
CA VAL A 687 -14.85 -13.16 -10.04
C VAL A 687 -15.69 -13.61 -8.86
N VAL A 688 -16.99 -13.41 -8.94
CA VAL A 688 -17.98 -13.80 -7.93
C VAL A 688 -18.39 -15.28 -8.12
N ARG A 689 -17.77 -16.15 -7.35
CA ARG A 689 -18.00 -17.59 -7.19
C ARG A 689 -19.14 -17.83 -6.18
N VAL A 690 -20.38 -17.83 -6.67
CA VAL A 690 -21.57 -18.29 -5.92
C VAL A 690 -22.11 -19.59 -6.53
N PRO A 691 -22.75 -20.48 -5.74
CA PRO A 691 -23.33 -21.70 -6.29
C PRO A 691 -24.42 -21.41 -7.34
N GLY A 692 -24.25 -21.92 -8.55
CA GLY A 692 -25.30 -21.95 -9.59
C GLY A 692 -25.29 -20.82 -10.61
N ALA A 693 -24.33 -19.89 -10.54
CA ALA A 693 -24.10 -18.88 -11.58
C ALA A 693 -22.63 -18.45 -11.59
N LEU A 694 -22.08 -18.17 -12.78
CA LEU A 694 -20.78 -17.51 -12.91
C LEU A 694 -21.01 -16.01 -12.98
N ARG A 695 -20.48 -15.27 -12.00
CA ARG A 695 -20.60 -13.81 -11.95
C ARG A 695 -19.21 -13.20 -11.88
N PHE A 696 -19.01 -12.01 -12.43
CA PHE A 696 -17.82 -11.19 -12.15
C PHE A 696 -18.13 -9.71 -12.33
N VAL A 697 -17.32 -8.86 -11.73
CA VAL A 697 -17.42 -7.40 -11.87
C VAL A 697 -16.10 -6.83 -12.38
N THR A 698 -16.15 -5.84 -13.26
CA THR A 698 -14.92 -5.18 -13.72
C THR A 698 -14.29 -4.35 -12.61
N THR A 699 -12.96 -4.37 -12.49
CA THR A 699 -12.26 -3.65 -11.40
C THR A 699 -11.41 -2.49 -11.90
N THR A 700 -11.41 -2.23 -13.20
CA THR A 700 -10.65 -1.16 -13.84
C THR A 700 -11.53 -0.33 -14.75
N ARG A 701 -11.18 0.95 -14.92
CA ARG A 701 -11.76 1.83 -15.95
C ARG A 701 -11.16 1.66 -17.33
N LYS A 702 -10.07 0.89 -17.46
CA LYS A 702 -9.54 0.53 -18.78
C LYS A 702 -10.65 -0.16 -19.57
N PRO A 703 -10.90 0.23 -20.83
CA PRO A 703 -11.87 -0.48 -21.64
C PRO A 703 -11.44 -1.95 -21.82
N LEU A 704 -12.34 -2.87 -21.53
CA LEU A 704 -12.13 -4.31 -21.72
C LEU A 704 -13.07 -4.84 -22.82
N THR A 705 -12.70 -5.97 -23.39
CA THR A 705 -13.59 -6.79 -24.21
C THR A 705 -13.76 -8.16 -23.56
N VAL A 706 -14.99 -8.49 -23.17
CA VAL A 706 -15.39 -9.80 -22.67
C VAL A 706 -15.87 -10.65 -23.85
N ARG A 707 -15.18 -11.75 -24.13
CA ARG A 707 -15.61 -12.73 -25.13
C ARG A 707 -16.20 -13.93 -24.44
N ALA A 708 -17.39 -14.32 -24.86
CA ALA A 708 -18.10 -15.48 -24.33
C ALA A 708 -18.76 -16.28 -25.45
N ALA A 709 -18.70 -17.60 -25.34
CA ALA A 709 -19.44 -18.55 -26.15
C ALA A 709 -20.19 -19.52 -25.22
N GLY A 710 -21.31 -20.08 -25.68
CA GLY A 710 -22.13 -20.92 -24.81
C GLY A 710 -23.50 -21.22 -25.37
N THR A 711 -24.39 -21.72 -24.51
CA THR A 711 -25.80 -22.02 -24.83
C THR A 711 -26.79 -21.22 -23.98
N GLY A 712 -26.29 -20.56 -22.95
CA GLY A 712 -27.01 -19.75 -21.99
C GLY A 712 -27.11 -18.28 -22.37
N THR A 713 -27.16 -17.43 -21.36
CA THR A 713 -27.20 -15.98 -21.54
C THR A 713 -26.22 -15.28 -20.61
N VAL A 714 -25.78 -14.09 -21.00
CA VAL A 714 -25.04 -13.18 -20.11
C VAL A 714 -25.84 -11.89 -19.91
N THR A 715 -26.09 -11.55 -18.65
CA THR A 715 -26.66 -10.27 -18.23
C THR A 715 -25.53 -9.33 -17.85
N VAL A 716 -25.54 -8.12 -18.41
CA VAL A 716 -24.57 -7.07 -18.11
C VAL A 716 -25.29 -5.91 -17.44
N THR A 717 -24.88 -5.58 -16.22
CA THR A 717 -25.46 -4.53 -15.38
C THR A 717 -24.43 -3.42 -15.15
N PRO A 718 -24.63 -2.24 -15.74
CA PRO A 718 -23.81 -1.06 -15.46
C PRO A 718 -23.91 -0.64 -13.99
N ILE A 719 -22.82 -0.22 -13.36
CA ILE A 719 -22.77 0.31 -11.99
C ILE A 719 -22.11 1.69 -12.05
N THR A 720 -22.88 2.71 -11.70
CA THR A 720 -22.55 4.14 -11.95
C THR A 720 -22.30 4.94 -10.67
N GLY A 721 -22.09 4.25 -9.55
CA GLY A 721 -21.91 4.84 -8.23
C GLY A 721 -22.56 4.02 -7.13
N ASP A 722 -22.54 4.56 -5.91
CA ASP A 722 -22.96 3.85 -4.70
C ASP A 722 -24.39 3.30 -4.76
N GLY A 723 -24.52 1.99 -4.96
CA GLY A 723 -25.80 1.28 -5.03
C GLY A 723 -26.64 1.72 -6.23
N LYS A 724 -26.00 2.23 -7.29
CA LYS A 724 -26.65 2.74 -8.51
C LYS A 724 -26.36 1.85 -9.70
N GLU A 725 -27.32 0.99 -10.00
CA GLU A 725 -27.33 0.16 -11.20
C GLU A 725 -27.99 0.88 -12.38
N GLY A 726 -27.41 0.72 -13.56
CA GLY A 726 -28.00 1.09 -14.84
C GLY A 726 -29.04 0.05 -15.29
N LYS A 727 -29.52 0.20 -16.53
CA LYS A 727 -30.48 -0.76 -17.10
C LYS A 727 -29.74 -2.00 -17.61
N PRO A 728 -29.99 -3.20 -17.04
CA PRO A 728 -29.32 -4.41 -17.48
C PRO A 728 -29.69 -4.81 -18.90
N ARG A 729 -28.73 -5.39 -19.61
CA ARG A 729 -28.88 -5.94 -20.96
C ARG A 729 -28.53 -7.42 -20.97
N VAL A 730 -29.29 -8.20 -21.74
CA VAL A 730 -29.08 -9.64 -21.88
C VAL A 730 -28.58 -9.93 -23.29
N TYR A 731 -27.54 -10.76 -23.37
CA TYR A 731 -26.95 -11.28 -24.61
C TYR A 731 -27.15 -12.79 -24.63
N ASP A 732 -27.73 -13.30 -25.72
CA ASP A 732 -27.93 -14.74 -25.90
C ASP A 732 -26.64 -15.34 -26.48
N LEU A 733 -26.09 -16.37 -25.84
CA LEU A 733 -24.84 -17.00 -26.24
C LEU A 733 -25.07 -18.07 -27.31
N GLY A 734 -24.06 -18.30 -28.14
CA GLY A 734 -24.06 -19.36 -29.15
C GLY A 734 -22.68 -20.00 -29.30
N ALA A 735 -22.57 -20.96 -30.22
CA ALA A 735 -21.32 -21.66 -30.52
C ALA A 735 -20.21 -20.72 -31.03
N THR A 736 -20.57 -19.58 -31.64
CA THR A 736 -19.64 -18.53 -32.03
C THR A 736 -19.50 -17.52 -30.89
N PRO A 737 -18.28 -17.25 -30.39
CA PRO A 737 -18.08 -16.25 -29.36
C PRO A 737 -18.59 -14.88 -29.77
N ILE A 738 -19.29 -14.20 -28.87
CA ILE A 738 -19.64 -12.78 -29.01
C ILE A 738 -18.67 -11.92 -28.21
N ALA A 739 -18.40 -10.71 -28.69
CA ALA A 739 -17.58 -9.72 -28.00
C ALA A 739 -18.48 -8.66 -27.34
N ILE A 740 -18.33 -8.48 -26.03
CA ILE A 740 -19.07 -7.52 -25.24
C ILE A 740 -18.08 -6.52 -24.67
N ALA A 741 -18.20 -5.27 -25.12
CA ALA A 741 -17.37 -4.18 -24.60
C ALA A 741 -17.75 -3.86 -23.15
N ALA A 742 -16.75 -3.78 -22.27
CA ALA A 742 -16.86 -3.38 -20.87
C ALA A 742 -16.04 -2.09 -20.68
N ASP A 743 -16.67 -0.91 -20.80
CA ASP A 743 -16.01 0.39 -20.60
C ASP A 743 -16.53 1.10 -19.33
N GLY A 744 -16.73 0.31 -18.27
CA GLY A 744 -17.53 0.74 -17.14
C GLY A 744 -19.02 0.71 -17.49
N ALA A 745 -19.79 1.68 -17.02
CA ALA A 745 -21.23 1.76 -17.21
C ALA A 745 -21.68 2.28 -18.58
N LYS A 746 -20.74 2.49 -19.53
CA LYS A 746 -20.96 3.31 -20.72
C LYS A 746 -21.06 2.55 -22.03
N THR A 747 -21.21 1.23 -22.09
CA THR A 747 -21.13 0.56 -23.42
C THR A 747 -22.46 0.20 -24.07
N ARG A 748 -22.62 0.73 -25.29
CA ARG A 748 -23.30 0.03 -26.39
C ARG A 748 -22.31 -0.96 -27.01
N SER A 749 -22.41 -2.24 -26.66
CA SER A 749 -21.74 -3.29 -27.43
C SER A 749 -22.36 -3.41 -28.84
N ALA A 750 -21.55 -3.73 -29.85
CA ALA A 750 -22.04 -4.07 -31.19
C ALA A 750 -22.76 -5.44 -31.21
N ALA A 751 -22.55 -6.28 -30.20
CA ALA A 751 -23.23 -7.56 -30.08
C ALA A 751 -24.75 -7.36 -29.87
N PRO A 752 -25.60 -8.13 -30.59
CA PRO A 752 -27.05 -8.10 -30.40
C PRO A 752 -27.42 -8.38 -28.94
N SER A 753 -28.34 -7.58 -28.40
CA SER A 753 -28.81 -7.72 -27.02
C SER A 753 -30.24 -7.21 -26.86
N ARG A 754 -30.90 -7.68 -25.80
CA ARG A 754 -32.24 -7.27 -25.39
C ARG A 754 -32.23 -6.66 -23.98
N ALA A 755 -33.29 -5.97 -23.62
CA ALA A 755 -33.47 -5.53 -22.23
C ALA A 755 -33.72 -6.74 -21.32
N ALA A 756 -33.19 -6.71 -20.09
CA ALA A 756 -33.51 -7.73 -19.09
C ALA A 756 -35.00 -7.69 -18.70
N ASP A 757 -35.52 -8.82 -18.24
CA ASP A 757 -36.89 -8.88 -17.72
C ASP A 757 -36.97 -8.14 -16.39
N THR A 758 -37.94 -7.23 -16.29
CA THR A 758 -38.20 -6.41 -15.09
C THR A 758 -39.55 -6.73 -14.47
N ARG A 759 -40.24 -7.75 -14.99
CA ARG A 759 -41.55 -8.16 -14.51
C ARG A 759 -41.38 -9.04 -13.29
N ALA A 760 -42.04 -8.65 -12.20
CA ALA A 760 -42.06 -9.45 -11.00
C ALA A 760 -42.84 -10.78 -11.20
N PRO A 761 -42.48 -11.83 -10.44
CA PRO A 761 -43.21 -13.08 -10.38
C PRO A 761 -44.71 -12.92 -10.12
N ARG A 762 -45.47 -13.94 -10.53
CA ARG A 762 -46.89 -14.05 -10.19
C ARG A 762 -47.13 -15.17 -9.20
N THR A 763 -47.55 -14.81 -7.99
CA THR A 763 -47.84 -15.78 -6.93
C THR A 763 -49.33 -15.98 -6.74
N THR A 764 -49.78 -17.23 -6.76
CA THR A 764 -51.13 -17.64 -6.38
C THR A 764 -51.10 -18.31 -5.01
N ALA A 765 -51.93 -17.86 -4.07
CA ALA A 765 -52.04 -18.44 -2.74
C ALA A 765 -53.50 -18.65 -2.34
N ILE A 766 -53.79 -19.78 -1.72
CA ILE A 766 -55.13 -20.18 -1.28
C ILE A 766 -55.03 -20.79 0.11
N ILE A 767 -55.98 -20.45 1.00
CA ILE A 767 -56.13 -21.10 2.31
C ILE A 767 -57.31 -22.06 2.24
N LYS A 768 -57.06 -23.37 2.29
CA LYS A 768 -58.12 -24.39 2.28
C LYS A 768 -58.00 -25.27 3.52
N ARG A 769 -59.10 -25.42 4.28
CA ARG A 769 -59.15 -26.19 5.55
C ARG A 769 -58.02 -25.79 6.52
N GLY A 770 -57.78 -24.48 6.65
CA GLY A 770 -56.72 -23.94 7.54
C GLY A 770 -55.28 -24.19 7.05
N LYS A 771 -55.07 -24.68 5.83
CA LYS A 771 -53.73 -24.84 5.23
C LYS A 771 -53.53 -23.86 4.08
N LEU A 772 -52.47 -23.08 4.17
CA LEU A 772 -51.98 -22.24 3.08
C LEU A 772 -51.27 -23.10 2.04
N ARG A 773 -51.64 -22.92 0.77
CA ARG A 773 -50.94 -23.44 -0.41
C ARG A 773 -50.54 -22.27 -1.29
N VAL A 774 -49.27 -22.23 -1.69
CA VAL A 774 -48.71 -21.17 -2.55
C VAL A 774 -48.06 -21.80 -3.78
N LYS A 775 -48.24 -21.16 -4.94
CA LYS A 775 -47.58 -21.50 -6.20
C LYS A 775 -47.17 -20.20 -6.89
N ALA A 776 -45.90 -20.06 -7.19
CA ALA A 776 -45.35 -18.94 -7.95
C ALA A 776 -44.96 -19.40 -9.36
N LYS A 777 -44.98 -18.46 -10.31
CA LYS A 777 -44.50 -18.66 -11.67
C LYS A 777 -43.86 -17.37 -12.17
N ASP A 778 -42.73 -17.51 -12.84
CA ASP A 778 -42.08 -16.46 -13.61
C ASP A 778 -41.37 -17.09 -14.82
N ALA A 779 -41.08 -16.29 -15.85
CA ALA A 779 -40.39 -16.75 -17.05
C ALA A 779 -38.88 -16.92 -16.82
N SER A 780 -38.28 -16.07 -15.98
CA SER A 780 -36.86 -16.17 -15.57
C SER A 780 -36.62 -17.26 -14.52
N GLY A 781 -37.68 -17.68 -13.82
CA GLY A 781 -37.60 -18.68 -12.75
C GLY A 781 -37.98 -18.07 -11.40
N ILE A 782 -38.20 -18.91 -10.39
CA ILE A 782 -38.53 -18.44 -9.03
C ILE A 782 -37.33 -18.70 -8.14
N LYS A 783 -36.70 -17.63 -7.65
CA LYS A 783 -35.64 -17.69 -6.65
C LYS A 783 -36.21 -18.10 -5.30
N VAL A 784 -37.20 -17.34 -4.80
CA VAL A 784 -37.82 -17.65 -3.51
C VAL A 784 -39.31 -17.28 -3.51
N THR A 785 -40.09 -18.02 -2.72
CA THR A 785 -41.45 -17.64 -2.36
C THR A 785 -41.52 -17.45 -0.86
N LEU A 786 -41.99 -16.28 -0.43
CA LEU A 786 -42.00 -15.87 0.97
C LEU A 786 -43.43 -15.81 1.50
N VAL A 787 -43.57 -16.18 2.78
CA VAL A 787 -44.82 -16.08 3.52
C VAL A 787 -44.61 -15.34 4.83
N GLN A 788 -45.54 -14.45 5.17
CA GLN A 788 -45.60 -13.77 6.45
C GLN A 788 -46.93 -14.04 7.14
N VAL A 789 -46.90 -14.58 8.36
CA VAL A 789 -48.11 -14.85 9.16
C VAL A 789 -48.20 -13.87 10.33
N GLY A 790 -49.21 -13.01 10.31
CA GLY A 790 -49.43 -11.97 11.31
C GLY A 790 -48.36 -10.89 11.25
N LYS A 791 -47.70 -10.67 12.40
CA LYS A 791 -46.56 -9.74 12.56
C LYS A 791 -45.20 -10.48 12.61
N ARG A 792 -45.18 -11.79 12.36
CA ARG A 792 -43.93 -12.57 12.36
C ARG A 792 -43.01 -12.12 11.20
N ARG A 793 -41.72 -12.42 11.32
CA ARG A 793 -40.77 -12.21 10.21
C ARG A 793 -41.17 -13.08 9.00
N PRO A 794 -40.88 -12.63 7.77
CA PRO A 794 -41.01 -13.46 6.59
C PRO A 794 -40.20 -14.75 6.70
N GLN A 795 -40.72 -15.83 6.11
CA GLN A 795 -40.01 -17.11 6.00
C GLN A 795 -40.21 -17.68 4.59
N VAL A 796 -39.24 -18.47 4.15
CA VAL A 796 -39.33 -19.22 2.89
C VAL A 796 -40.47 -20.23 2.96
N TYR A 797 -41.34 -20.21 1.96
CA TYR A 797 -42.43 -21.16 1.82
C TYR A 797 -41.93 -22.43 1.10
N LYS A 798 -41.68 -23.48 1.88
CA LYS A 798 -41.26 -24.80 1.35
C LYS A 798 -42.42 -25.79 1.19
N ARG A 799 -43.41 -25.69 2.07
CA ARG A 799 -44.50 -26.69 2.16
C ARG A 799 -45.78 -26.06 2.71
N PRO A 800 -46.95 -26.69 2.50
CA PRO A 800 -48.21 -26.17 3.01
C PRO A 800 -48.17 -25.89 4.52
N LEU A 801 -48.53 -24.66 4.90
CA LEU A 801 -48.42 -24.17 6.27
C LEU A 801 -49.80 -24.15 6.94
N ARG A 802 -49.91 -24.63 8.18
CA ARG A 802 -51.14 -24.43 8.98
C ARG A 802 -51.23 -22.97 9.41
N VAL A 803 -52.38 -22.35 9.18
CA VAL A 803 -52.66 -20.95 9.52
C VAL A 803 -53.94 -20.86 10.33
N GLY A 804 -53.87 -20.21 11.50
CA GLY A 804 -55.02 -20.02 12.38
C GLY A 804 -56.16 -19.26 11.69
N ALA A 805 -57.41 -19.46 12.13
CA ALA A 805 -58.61 -18.94 11.45
C ALA A 805 -58.64 -17.41 11.26
N GLN A 806 -57.97 -16.64 12.13
CA GLN A 806 -57.92 -15.18 12.08
C GLN A 806 -56.56 -14.62 11.65
N ALA A 807 -55.58 -15.48 11.37
CA ALA A 807 -54.24 -15.03 11.01
C ALA A 807 -54.24 -14.32 9.65
N LYS A 808 -53.69 -13.10 9.61
CA LYS A 808 -53.41 -12.37 8.37
C LYS A 808 -52.18 -13.00 7.70
N VAL A 809 -52.31 -13.46 6.47
CA VAL A 809 -51.21 -14.12 5.73
C VAL A 809 -50.85 -13.25 4.54
N ARG A 810 -49.57 -12.92 4.39
CA ARG A 810 -49.05 -12.26 3.19
C ARG A 810 -48.12 -13.19 2.43
N VAL A 811 -48.14 -13.10 1.10
CA VAL A 811 -47.27 -13.85 0.20
C VAL A 811 -46.70 -12.94 -0.88
N TRP A 812 -45.49 -13.25 -1.33
CA TRP A 812 -44.83 -12.67 -2.49
C TRP A 812 -43.71 -13.61 -2.93
N SER A 813 -43.21 -13.42 -4.15
CA SER A 813 -42.06 -14.14 -4.67
C SER A 813 -41.04 -13.19 -5.28
N VAL A 814 -39.80 -13.68 -5.37
CA VAL A 814 -38.67 -13.06 -6.04
C VAL A 814 -38.22 -14.01 -7.16
N ASP A 815 -37.94 -13.50 -8.35
CA ASP A 815 -37.34 -14.29 -9.43
C ASP A 815 -35.81 -14.33 -9.33
N THR A 816 -35.16 -15.06 -10.24
CA THR A 816 -33.70 -15.18 -10.32
C THR A 816 -33.04 -13.82 -10.60
N ALA A 817 -33.70 -12.98 -11.40
CA ALA A 817 -33.27 -11.61 -11.70
C ALA A 817 -33.50 -10.59 -10.56
N GLY A 818 -34.03 -11.01 -9.41
CA GLY A 818 -34.26 -10.14 -8.25
C GLY A 818 -35.50 -9.24 -8.31
N ASN A 819 -36.37 -9.40 -9.30
CA ASN A 819 -37.66 -8.71 -9.35
C ASN A 819 -38.58 -9.25 -8.25
N THR A 820 -39.06 -8.34 -7.39
CA THR A 820 -39.89 -8.69 -6.22
C THR A 820 -41.38 -8.40 -6.47
N GLU A 821 -42.24 -9.39 -6.24
CA GLU A 821 -43.70 -9.18 -6.24
C GLU A 821 -44.13 -8.32 -5.03
N ARG A 822 -45.12 -7.45 -5.23
CA ARG A 822 -45.72 -6.71 -4.11
C ARG A 822 -46.34 -7.66 -3.09
N LYS A 823 -46.02 -7.46 -1.81
CA LYS A 823 -46.58 -8.23 -0.68
C LYS A 823 -48.10 -8.20 -0.69
N ARG A 824 -48.74 -9.36 -0.93
CA ARG A 824 -50.19 -9.48 -1.08
C ARG A 824 -50.83 -10.23 0.08
N LEU A 825 -51.93 -9.70 0.63
CA LEU A 825 -52.74 -10.41 1.63
C LEU A 825 -53.52 -11.55 0.96
N VAL A 826 -53.38 -12.77 1.49
CA VAL A 826 -54.09 -13.95 1.00
C VAL A 826 -55.55 -13.88 1.41
N LYS A 827 -56.45 -13.91 0.43
CA LYS A 827 -57.90 -14.03 0.67
C LYS A 827 -58.22 -15.47 1.08
N ARG A 828 -59.14 -15.62 2.03
CA ARG A 828 -59.60 -16.92 2.53
C ARG A 828 -60.66 -17.51 1.64
#